data_AF-A0A8I2YLZ3-F1
#
_entry.id   AF-A0A8I2YLZ3-F1
#
_cell.length_a   1.000
_cell.length_b   1.000
_cell.length_c   1.000
_cell.angle_alpha   90.00
_cell.angle_beta   90.00
_cell.angle_gamma   90.00
#
_symmetry.space_group_name_H-M   'P 1'
#
loop_
_entity.id
_entity.type
_entity.pdbx_description
1 polymer ?
#
loop_
_entity_poly.entity_id
_entity_poly.type
_entity_poly.pdbx_seq_one_letter_code
_entity_poly.pdbx_strand_id
1 'polypeptide(L)'
;MLRDSNNHPVQCEVLKTSCKGLKICTARRYEDHHHHFTDRTTVTSSHRMLSAGEQTPEREVFLKTLGFFCALQEHCCPYIEAGNVDGDDLGSDTEIHALPATQFADNADLVINSGASHLSRRSNARRCHGRLIYKTDEFNQSFICCSLRSHDRPRHLLLYSVQEYDTKYLQALLEDNWDVVNKHECDARSKGYGPLMPCDYVASPSTQTQLCRKSIPIIIVFTLTLFTAHWHRLANNRLKRGTLRKWAHGCAARYHVYVPHDLHACPQILILCQSPHSHPPPAPVKTPPPLKDLFNELLLLMKWKLADATPRRIFLDTAFVEGLQRTLGWDRVAVGREATLTDLHPSLANLDHVRRLINTLRTQQYPCGTGFEGAQLLVEEQTRLPLDQRYVRCVEVHKIGRESYLKLIICMTTRMSSHLLAAKRLSIDTSFKRAQGWQEFEIESWDINHQRSVVCARAFINSQTANAHLIFFRRIFEIAMGDTGVPVMFRHIHGSGIESVVADSHKGQALGRCLGMFCVEISCDIDQTCIYEPHRQISQLKPYDHLQRFYRLCVAHFQRNLHMLKPIIPFDAYKAMRSLASSEPHPDIKATLSFIRNSHPKAAAWLKDKVDSTPFALPGLYQPASFIPLAIWKACPSTTNGNEQAHRNAYREGINLTLLAGIMKGSKYDQTAMVSIDVHSAFGINTRDAEATHAFRAARAVSRKGSS
;
A
#
# COMPACT_ATOMS: atom_id res chain seq x y z
N MET A 1 -36.43 1.24 45.24
CA MET A 1 -37.32 0.71 44.18
C MET A 1 -37.35 1.73 43.07
N LEU A 2 -37.14 1.30 41.83
CA LEU A 2 -37.38 2.16 40.67
C LEU A 2 -38.89 2.46 40.61
N ARG A 3 -39.22 3.73 40.36
CA ARG A 3 -40.59 4.22 40.29
C ARG A 3 -40.81 4.96 38.96
N ASP A 4 -42.03 4.93 38.45
CA ASP A 4 -42.41 5.67 37.24
C ASP A 4 -42.61 7.17 37.53
N SER A 5 -42.95 7.96 36.51
CA SER A 5 -43.27 9.38 36.64
C SER A 5 -44.45 9.68 37.58
N ASN A 6 -45.30 8.70 37.84
CA ASN A 6 -46.43 8.77 38.76
C ASN A 6 -46.10 8.18 40.16
N ASN A 7 -44.81 7.90 40.41
CA ASN A 7 -44.28 7.35 41.65
C ASN A 7 -44.73 5.91 41.96
N HIS A 8 -45.28 5.16 41.00
CA HIS A 8 -45.62 3.74 41.16
C HIS A 8 -44.39 2.84 40.95
N PRO A 9 -44.28 1.72 41.69
CA PRO A 9 -43.19 0.77 41.51
C PRO A 9 -43.26 0.09 40.13
N VAL A 10 -42.13 0.07 39.43
CA VAL A 10 -42.05 -0.49 38.08
C VAL A 10 -41.49 -1.91 38.11
N GLN A 11 -42.08 -2.82 37.33
CA GLN A 11 -41.50 -4.15 37.14
C GLN A 11 -40.20 -4.05 36.33
N CYS A 12 -39.18 -4.77 36.79
CA CYS A 12 -37.83 -4.70 36.25
C CYS A 12 -37.29 -6.11 35.96
N GLU A 13 -36.57 -6.25 34.86
CA GLU A 13 -35.70 -7.38 34.61
C GLU A 13 -34.42 -7.23 35.45
N VAL A 14 -33.98 -8.33 36.08
CA VAL A 14 -32.81 -8.33 36.97
C VAL A 14 -31.66 -9.10 36.32
N LEU A 15 -30.63 -8.38 35.89
CA LEU A 15 -29.39 -8.94 35.38
C LEU A 15 -28.36 -9.03 36.50
N LYS A 16 -27.98 -10.26 36.85
CA LYS A 16 -26.96 -10.52 37.88
C LYS A 16 -25.63 -10.83 37.23
N THR A 17 -24.60 -10.04 37.52
CA THR A 17 -23.24 -10.26 37.00
C THR A 17 -22.19 -10.11 38.10
N SER A 18 -21.00 -10.66 37.90
CA SER A 18 -19.88 -10.52 38.83
C SER A 18 -18.68 -9.88 38.15
N CYS A 19 -17.81 -9.27 38.96
CA CYS A 19 -16.56 -8.72 38.46
C CYS A 19 -15.70 -9.81 37.77
N LYS A 20 -15.25 -9.54 36.53
CA LYS A 20 -14.38 -10.46 35.76
C LYS A 20 -12.90 -10.41 36.20
N GLY A 21 -12.59 -9.58 37.19
CA GLY A 21 -11.26 -9.43 37.80
C GLY A 21 -10.29 -8.61 36.97
N LEU A 22 -8.99 -8.86 37.18
CA LEU A 22 -7.86 -8.26 36.44
C LEU A 22 -6.85 -9.31 35.98
N LYS A 23 -5.95 -8.90 35.10
CA LYS A 23 -4.67 -9.55 34.88
C LYS A 23 -3.56 -8.77 35.59
N ILE A 24 -2.72 -9.47 36.34
CA ILE A 24 -1.56 -8.91 37.05
C ILE A 24 -0.28 -9.55 36.56
N CYS A 25 0.82 -8.79 36.60
CA CYS A 25 2.14 -9.34 36.35
C CYS A 25 2.54 -10.34 37.46
N THR A 26 3.22 -11.43 37.09
CA THR A 26 3.81 -12.38 38.06
C THR A 26 4.80 -11.78 39.04
N ALA A 27 5.41 -10.64 38.70
CA ALA A 27 6.41 -9.97 39.53
C ALA A 27 5.81 -8.85 40.41
N ARG A 28 4.47 -8.74 40.48
CA ARG A 28 3.80 -7.76 41.33
C ARG A 28 3.82 -8.21 42.80
N ARG A 29 4.16 -7.29 43.71
CA ARG A 29 3.98 -7.49 45.15
C ARG A 29 2.55 -7.10 45.54
N TYR A 30 1.97 -7.87 46.46
CA TYR A 30 0.57 -7.75 46.86
C TYR A 30 0.37 -6.51 47.75
N GLU A 31 -0.63 -5.70 47.42
CA GLU A 31 -1.14 -4.64 48.28
C GLU A 31 -2.67 -4.73 48.28
N ASP A 32 -3.27 -4.84 49.47
CA ASP A 32 -4.72 -4.85 49.65
C ASP A 32 -5.28 -3.44 49.42
N HIS A 33 -5.94 -3.25 48.28
CA HIS A 33 -6.61 -1.99 47.93
C HIS A 33 -8.11 -2.22 47.84
N HIS A 34 -8.86 -1.81 48.88
CA HIS A 34 -10.32 -1.88 48.89
C HIS A 34 -10.95 -0.54 48.47
N HIS A 35 -11.88 -0.57 47.51
CA HIS A 35 -12.66 0.62 47.15
C HIS A 35 -14.04 0.30 46.59
N HIS A 36 -14.94 1.29 46.64
CA HIS A 36 -16.26 1.25 46.01
C HIS A 36 -16.33 2.05 44.70
N PHE A 37 -15.22 2.65 44.27
CA PHE A 37 -15.19 3.50 43.07
C PHE A 37 -15.34 2.69 41.79
N THR A 38 -16.15 3.19 40.86
CA THR A 38 -16.34 2.64 39.51
C THR A 38 -15.52 3.38 38.44
N ASP A 39 -14.97 4.56 38.78
CA ASP A 39 -14.22 5.42 37.86
C ASP A 39 -12.71 5.43 38.18
N ARG A 40 -11.91 5.49 37.12
CA ARG A 40 -10.45 5.47 37.17
C ARG A 40 -9.87 6.87 37.43
N THR A 41 -10.63 7.94 37.16
CA THR A 41 -10.24 9.33 37.44
C THR A 41 -9.98 9.55 38.94
N THR A 42 -10.82 8.99 39.80
CA THR A 42 -10.70 9.03 41.27
C THR A 42 -9.56 8.17 41.82
N VAL A 43 -9.17 7.10 41.11
CA VAL A 43 -8.02 6.24 41.47
C VAL A 43 -6.68 6.86 41.03
N THR A 44 -6.68 7.65 39.95
CA THR A 44 -5.46 8.31 39.43
C THR A 44 -5.05 9.53 40.25
N SER A 45 -5.98 10.21 40.91
CA SER A 45 -5.67 11.27 41.88
C SER A 45 -4.83 10.77 43.06
N SER A 46 -5.05 9.54 43.52
CA SER A 46 -4.31 8.95 44.66
C SER A 46 -2.97 8.32 44.27
N HIS A 47 -2.82 7.87 43.01
CA HIS A 47 -1.59 7.26 42.49
C HIS A 47 -0.66 8.23 41.72
N ARG A 48 -1.03 9.52 41.59
CA ARG A 48 -0.17 10.56 40.97
C ARG A 48 1.10 10.87 41.78
N MET A 49 1.33 10.22 42.92
CA MET A 49 2.52 10.39 43.77
C MET A 49 3.65 9.36 43.53
N LEU A 50 3.51 8.39 42.60
CA LEU A 50 4.67 7.69 42.07
C LEU A 50 5.06 8.37 40.76
N SER A 51 5.93 9.36 40.94
CA SER A 51 6.56 10.18 39.92
C SER A 51 6.70 9.47 38.57
N ALA A 52 6.32 10.17 37.50
CA ALA A 52 7.04 10.03 36.26
C ALA A 52 8.50 10.34 36.60
N GLY A 53 9.28 9.32 36.99
CA GLY A 53 10.68 9.51 37.35
C GLY A 53 11.35 10.27 36.22
N GLU A 54 12.14 11.28 36.56
CA GLU A 54 12.87 12.11 35.60
C GLU A 54 13.47 11.25 34.49
N GLN A 55 13.34 11.72 33.25
CA GLN A 55 13.98 11.10 32.10
C GLN A 55 15.45 11.49 32.12
N THR A 56 16.23 10.75 32.88
CA THR A 56 17.69 10.94 32.96
C THR A 56 18.37 10.13 31.84
N PRO A 57 19.37 10.68 31.13
CA PRO A 57 20.12 9.94 30.11
C PRO A 57 20.65 8.58 30.59
N GLU A 58 21.06 8.49 31.87
CA GLU A 58 21.58 7.27 32.51
C GLU A 58 20.53 6.16 32.55
N ARG A 59 19.26 6.52 32.76
CA ARG A 59 18.13 5.58 32.79
C ARG A 59 17.84 5.05 31.40
N GLU A 60 17.91 5.91 30.39
CA GLU A 60 17.69 5.51 29.00
C GLU A 60 18.78 4.55 28.52
N VAL A 61 20.05 4.90 28.75
CA VAL A 61 21.20 4.05 28.41
C VAL A 61 21.11 2.70 29.12
N PHE A 62 20.76 2.69 30.41
CA PHE A 62 20.57 1.45 31.18
C PHE A 62 19.46 0.56 30.58
N LEU A 63 18.27 1.11 30.31
CA LEU A 63 17.14 0.36 29.75
C LEU A 63 17.39 -0.11 28.31
N LYS A 64 18.06 0.73 27.50
CA LYS A 64 18.49 0.41 26.13
C LYS A 64 19.48 -0.77 26.15
N THR A 65 20.46 -0.73 27.05
CA THR A 65 21.48 -1.79 27.24
C THR A 65 20.86 -3.10 27.70
N LEU A 66 19.99 -3.06 28.72
CA LEU A 66 19.29 -4.24 29.22
C LEU A 66 18.37 -4.85 28.15
N GLY A 67 17.64 -4.01 27.42
CA GLY A 67 16.76 -4.45 26.33
C GLY A 67 17.54 -5.14 25.21
N PHE A 68 18.70 -4.60 24.83
CA PHE A 68 19.59 -5.19 23.84
C PHE A 68 20.15 -6.54 24.28
N PHE A 69 20.66 -6.64 25.52
CA PHE A 69 21.11 -7.92 26.09
C PHE A 69 20.01 -8.98 26.09
N CYS A 70 18.80 -8.62 26.50
CA CYS A 70 17.67 -9.54 26.48
C CYS A 70 17.30 -10.02 25.06
N ALA A 71 17.39 -9.16 24.05
CA ALA A 71 17.20 -9.54 22.66
C ALA A 71 18.28 -10.54 22.19
N LEU A 72 19.54 -10.31 22.58
CA LEU A 72 20.65 -11.23 22.28
C LEU A 72 20.43 -12.62 22.90
N GLN A 73 19.90 -12.69 24.13
CA GLN A 73 19.59 -13.96 24.80
C GLN A 73 18.42 -14.72 24.16
N GLU A 74 17.40 -14.03 23.64
CA GLU A 74 16.24 -14.69 23.03
C GLU A 74 16.50 -15.17 21.60
N HIS A 75 17.26 -14.39 20.83
CA HIS A 75 17.51 -14.66 19.42
C HIS A 75 18.78 -15.48 19.18
N CYS A 76 19.74 -15.47 20.11
CA CYS A 76 21.05 -16.13 19.99
C CYS A 76 21.73 -15.84 18.63
N CYS A 77 22.69 -16.67 18.22
CA CYS A 77 23.22 -16.61 16.86
C CYS A 77 22.18 -17.16 15.87
N PRO A 78 21.76 -16.39 14.83
CA PRO A 78 20.70 -16.79 13.91
C PRO A 78 21.12 -17.89 12.92
N TYR A 79 22.38 -18.32 12.95
CA TYR A 79 22.89 -19.40 12.11
C TYR A 79 22.16 -20.72 12.39
N ILE A 80 21.68 -21.36 11.31
CA ILE A 80 21.01 -22.66 11.33
C ILE A 80 21.95 -23.66 10.64
N GLU A 81 22.31 -24.75 11.32
CA GLU A 81 23.00 -25.87 10.68
C GLU A 81 22.00 -26.62 9.78
N ALA A 82 22.30 -26.70 8.47
CA ALA A 82 21.54 -27.55 7.56
C ALA A 82 21.75 -29.01 7.99
N GLY A 83 20.71 -29.64 8.54
CA GLY A 83 20.70 -31.08 8.74
C GLY A 83 20.41 -31.77 7.41
N ASN A 84 21.17 -32.80 7.08
CA ASN A 84 20.88 -33.72 5.99
C ASN A 84 19.45 -34.25 6.14
N VAL A 85 18.55 -33.80 5.27
CA VAL A 85 17.29 -34.48 4.97
C VAL A 85 17.41 -34.82 3.49
N ASP A 86 17.66 -36.08 3.22
CA ASP A 86 17.49 -36.68 1.90
C ASP A 86 16.03 -36.55 1.47
N GLY A 87 15.80 -36.16 0.21
CA GLY A 87 14.54 -36.38 -0.51
C GLY A 87 13.60 -35.17 -0.65
N ASP A 88 13.58 -34.64 -1.87
CA ASP A 88 12.46 -33.97 -2.56
C ASP A 88 11.87 -32.65 -2.01
N ASP A 89 12.39 -31.52 -2.49
CA ASP A 89 11.60 -30.49 -3.20
C ASP A 89 12.54 -29.47 -3.90
N LEU A 90 12.75 -29.62 -5.20
CA LEU A 90 13.57 -28.71 -6.03
C LEU A 90 12.76 -27.46 -6.40
N GLY A 91 12.86 -26.43 -5.55
CA GLY A 91 12.34 -25.09 -5.79
C GLY A 91 13.44 -24.06 -6.03
N SER A 92 13.87 -23.97 -7.29
CA SER A 92 14.57 -22.87 -8.00
C SER A 92 15.53 -21.96 -7.22
N ASP A 93 16.81 -22.11 -7.54
CA ASP A 93 17.83 -21.06 -7.43
C ASP A 93 17.38 -19.79 -8.17
N THR A 94 17.32 -18.67 -7.45
CA THR A 94 17.46 -17.35 -8.04
C THR A 94 18.68 -16.69 -7.42
N GLU A 95 19.74 -16.67 -8.22
CA GLU A 95 20.95 -15.89 -7.99
C GLU A 95 20.59 -14.41 -7.80
N ILE A 96 20.68 -13.93 -6.56
CA ILE A 96 20.67 -12.50 -6.26
C ILE A 96 22.06 -11.97 -6.65
N HIS A 97 22.19 -11.54 -7.90
CA HIS A 97 23.29 -10.70 -8.32
C HIS A 97 23.30 -9.42 -7.48
N ALA A 98 24.43 -9.20 -6.81
CA ALA A 98 24.76 -7.97 -6.12
C ALA A 98 24.73 -6.77 -7.07
N LEU A 99 23.99 -5.72 -6.70
CA LEU A 99 24.13 -4.36 -7.22
C LEU A 99 24.36 -3.40 -6.04
N PRO A 100 25.05 -2.27 -6.26
CA PRO A 100 25.91 -1.64 -5.26
C PRO A 100 25.14 -0.85 -4.19
N ALA A 101 25.70 -0.87 -2.98
CA ALA A 101 25.31 -0.02 -1.87
C ALA A 101 25.57 1.46 -2.21
N THR A 102 24.53 2.19 -2.59
CA THR A 102 24.35 3.64 -2.36
C THR A 102 23.05 4.07 -3.06
N GLN A 103 21.96 4.17 -2.27
CA GLN A 103 20.69 4.89 -2.51
C GLN A 103 19.48 4.13 -1.94
N PHE A 104 19.51 3.77 -0.66
CA PHE A 104 18.29 3.50 0.13
C PHE A 104 18.59 3.77 1.61
N ALA A 105 18.92 5.01 1.93
CA ALA A 105 18.79 5.53 3.29
C ALA A 105 17.49 6.33 3.31
N ASP A 106 16.39 5.61 3.58
CA ASP A 106 15.11 6.08 4.12
C ASP A 106 14.10 4.95 3.88
N ASN A 107 13.43 4.50 4.96
CA ASN A 107 12.56 3.33 5.07
C ASN A 107 13.24 2.01 5.48
N ALA A 108 13.95 2.03 6.60
CA ALA A 108 14.03 0.86 7.47
C ALA A 108 12.88 0.90 8.49
N ASP A 109 11.64 0.81 7.99
CA ASP A 109 10.51 0.39 8.82
C ASP A 109 10.74 -1.07 9.19
N LEU A 110 11.41 -1.29 10.32
CA LEU A 110 11.45 -2.57 11.01
C LEU A 110 9.99 -2.96 11.31
N VAL A 111 9.45 -3.82 10.46
CA VAL A 111 8.21 -4.57 10.69
C VAL A 111 8.46 -5.48 11.90
N ILE A 112 8.36 -4.91 13.10
CA ILE A 112 8.20 -5.67 14.34
C ILE A 112 6.77 -6.20 14.30
N ASN A 113 6.61 -7.34 13.63
CA ASN A 113 5.41 -8.17 13.66
C ASN A 113 5.11 -8.55 15.11
N SER A 114 4.34 -7.70 15.79
CA SER A 114 3.73 -7.99 17.08
C SER A 114 2.44 -8.78 16.85
N GLY A 115 2.62 -10.00 16.32
CA GLY A 115 1.58 -10.98 16.09
C GLY A 115 2.08 -12.35 16.53
N ALA A 116 1.86 -12.69 17.79
CA ALA A 116 2.23 -13.99 18.39
C ALA A 116 1.34 -15.16 17.92
N SER A 117 1.00 -15.21 16.62
CA SER A 117 0.13 -16.24 16.05
C SER A 117 0.69 -16.92 14.78
N HIS A 118 1.92 -16.58 14.33
CA HIS A 118 2.59 -17.31 13.23
C HIS A 118 3.87 -18.06 13.60
N LEU A 119 4.29 -18.04 14.88
CA LEU A 119 5.49 -18.77 15.33
C LEU A 119 5.24 -20.24 15.71
N SER A 120 4.03 -20.76 15.52
CA SER A 120 3.71 -22.16 15.87
C SER A 120 3.98 -23.19 14.76
N ARG A 121 4.69 -22.84 13.66
CA ARG A 121 5.02 -23.79 12.58
C ARG A 121 6.51 -23.89 12.19
N ARG A 122 7.44 -23.37 12.98
CA ARG A 122 8.89 -23.62 12.82
C ARG A 122 9.55 -23.89 14.17
N SER A 123 9.24 -25.03 14.78
CA SER A 123 9.78 -25.40 16.09
C SER A 123 10.97 -26.38 16.07
N ASN A 124 11.45 -26.86 14.91
CA ASN A 124 12.45 -27.95 14.90
C ASN A 124 13.77 -27.67 14.16
N ALA A 125 14.14 -26.43 13.82
CA ALA A 125 15.49 -26.14 13.30
C ALA A 125 16.48 -25.97 14.47
N ARG A 126 17.55 -26.77 14.52
CA ARG A 126 18.62 -26.68 15.53
C ARG A 126 19.34 -25.33 15.38
N ARG A 127 19.09 -24.41 16.33
CA ARG A 127 19.78 -23.11 16.41
C ARG A 127 21.23 -23.31 16.83
N CYS A 128 22.11 -22.40 16.41
CA CYS A 128 23.50 -22.38 16.83
C CYS A 128 23.66 -22.38 18.38
N HIS A 129 24.52 -23.27 18.91
CA HIS A 129 24.83 -23.42 20.33
C HIS A 129 26.01 -22.56 20.82
N GLY A 130 26.56 -21.69 19.96
CA GLY A 130 27.71 -20.86 20.31
C GLY A 130 27.35 -19.78 21.34
N ARG A 131 28.25 -19.52 22.29
CA ARG A 131 28.12 -18.45 23.30
C ARG A 131 28.42 -17.10 22.65
N LEU A 132 27.70 -16.06 23.04
CA LEU A 132 28.02 -14.69 22.64
C LEU A 132 29.14 -14.15 23.54
N ILE A 133 30.20 -13.64 22.93
CA ILE A 133 31.39 -13.15 23.61
C ILE A 133 31.54 -11.66 23.29
N TYR A 134 31.76 -10.87 24.32
CA TYR A 134 32.17 -9.48 24.20
C TYR A 134 33.69 -9.40 24.00
N LYS A 135 34.14 -8.67 22.99
CA LYS A 135 35.57 -8.48 22.70
C LYS A 135 35.84 -7.04 22.30
N THR A 136 37.09 -6.65 22.41
CA THR A 136 37.60 -5.38 21.92
C THR A 136 38.70 -5.68 20.91
N ASP A 137 38.69 -4.99 19.77
CA ASP A 137 39.73 -5.14 18.77
C ASP A 137 40.99 -4.29 19.09
N GLU A 138 41.97 -4.36 18.19
CA GLU A 138 43.23 -3.61 18.29
C GLU A 138 43.06 -2.08 18.22
N PHE A 139 41.91 -1.60 17.73
CA PHE A 139 41.56 -0.18 17.67
C PHE A 139 40.68 0.27 18.85
N ASN A 140 40.59 -0.58 19.88
CA ASN A 140 39.76 -0.36 21.06
C ASN A 140 38.24 -0.30 20.76
N GLN A 141 37.81 -0.86 19.62
CA GLN A 141 36.41 -0.94 19.24
C GLN A 141 35.79 -2.22 19.82
N SER A 142 34.76 -2.03 20.64
CA SER A 142 34.04 -3.16 21.22
C SER A 142 33.05 -3.79 20.25
N PHE A 143 33.00 -5.11 20.21
CA PHE A 143 32.10 -5.90 19.39
C PHE A 143 31.62 -7.17 20.11
N ILE A 144 30.47 -7.70 19.68
CA ILE A 144 29.93 -8.98 20.16
C ILE A 144 30.01 -9.99 19.03
N CYS A 145 30.61 -11.16 19.29
CA CYS A 145 30.69 -12.25 18.32
C CYS A 145 30.21 -13.58 18.91
N CYS A 146 29.70 -14.47 18.06
CA CYS A 146 29.48 -15.87 18.43
C CYS A 146 30.80 -16.62 18.57
N SER A 147 30.94 -17.45 19.60
CA SER A 147 32.15 -18.24 19.91
C SER A 147 32.55 -19.21 18.81
N LEU A 148 31.59 -19.64 17.98
CA LEU A 148 31.79 -20.59 16.88
C LEU A 148 32.13 -19.90 15.55
N ARG A 149 32.27 -18.57 15.54
CA ARG A 149 32.67 -17.82 14.36
C ARG A 149 34.18 -18.00 14.13
N SER A 150 34.52 -18.61 13.00
CA SER A 150 35.90 -18.73 12.49
C SER A 150 35.98 -18.18 11.07
N HIS A 151 37.19 -18.12 10.51
CA HIS A 151 37.40 -17.74 9.11
C HIS A 151 36.59 -18.62 8.14
N ASP A 152 36.45 -19.91 8.47
CA ASP A 152 35.70 -20.88 7.66
C ASP A 152 34.19 -20.82 7.87
N ARG A 153 33.71 -20.10 8.89
CA ARG A 153 32.29 -19.98 9.25
C ARG A 153 31.88 -18.52 9.48
N PRO A 154 31.96 -17.64 8.46
CA PRO A 154 31.72 -16.21 8.61
C PRO A 154 30.25 -15.84 8.88
N ARG A 155 29.32 -16.77 8.61
CA ARG A 155 27.86 -16.58 8.73
C ARG A 155 27.34 -16.55 10.17
N HIS A 156 28.20 -16.76 11.18
CA HIS A 156 27.85 -16.60 12.58
C HIS A 156 27.81 -15.12 13.00
N LEU A 157 27.03 -14.80 14.03
CA LEU A 157 26.75 -13.43 14.48
C LEU A 157 28.02 -12.63 14.81
N LEU A 158 28.08 -11.39 14.31
CA LEU A 158 29.06 -10.36 14.64
C LEU A 158 28.39 -8.99 14.64
N LEU A 159 28.56 -8.22 15.73
CA LEU A 159 27.95 -6.91 15.92
C LEU A 159 29.01 -5.90 16.37
N TYR A 160 29.28 -4.86 15.57
CA TYR A 160 30.28 -3.81 15.86
C TYR A 160 29.70 -2.55 16.54
N SER A 161 28.41 -2.26 16.37
CA SER A 161 27.75 -1.05 16.88
C SER A 161 27.33 -1.19 18.35
N VAL A 162 28.27 -1.50 19.24
CA VAL A 162 28.01 -1.73 20.67
C VAL A 162 28.31 -0.49 21.53
N GLN A 163 28.92 0.55 20.93
CA GLN A 163 29.34 1.77 21.63
C GLN A 163 28.16 2.65 22.07
N GLU A 164 26.97 2.45 21.52
CA GLU A 164 25.75 3.19 21.90
C GLU A 164 25.09 2.67 23.19
N TYR A 165 25.68 1.66 23.83
CA TYR A 165 25.19 1.01 25.05
C TYR A 165 26.21 1.21 26.19
N ASP A 166 25.78 0.97 27.43
CA ASP A 166 26.71 0.86 28.55
C ASP A 166 27.54 -0.42 28.39
N THR A 167 28.75 -0.24 27.85
CA THR A 167 29.69 -1.31 27.54
C THR A 167 30.12 -2.09 28.79
N LYS A 168 30.26 -1.42 29.94
CA LYS A 168 30.64 -2.05 31.22
C LYS A 168 29.50 -2.93 31.74
N TYR A 169 28.28 -2.42 31.71
CA TYR A 169 27.11 -3.20 32.12
C TYR A 169 26.83 -4.37 31.16
N LEU A 170 26.94 -4.14 29.84
CA LEU A 170 26.71 -5.17 28.82
C LEU A 170 27.74 -6.29 28.86
N GLN A 171 29.03 -5.95 29.04
CA GLN A 171 30.09 -6.93 29.22
C GLN A 171 29.84 -7.78 30.47
N ALA A 172 29.53 -7.14 31.60
CA ALA A 172 29.24 -7.84 32.85
C ALA A 172 28.04 -8.79 32.74
N LEU A 173 27.01 -8.42 31.96
CA LEU A 173 25.85 -9.28 31.67
C LEU A 173 26.20 -10.50 30.80
N LEU A 174 27.14 -10.38 29.85
CA LEU A 174 27.55 -11.49 28.96
C LEU A 174 28.54 -12.45 29.63
N GLU A 175 29.36 -11.93 30.54
CA GLU A 175 30.38 -12.67 31.31
C GLU A 175 29.85 -13.24 32.63
N ASP A 176 28.59 -12.98 32.98
CA ASP A 176 27.97 -13.38 34.25
C ASP A 176 28.69 -12.78 35.49
N ASN A 177 29.25 -11.58 35.37
CA ASN A 177 29.92 -10.87 36.48
C ASN A 177 28.88 -10.24 37.43
N TRP A 178 28.50 -11.01 38.45
CA TRP A 178 27.42 -10.66 39.36
C TRP A 178 27.67 -9.41 40.22
N ASP A 179 28.92 -9.12 40.59
CA ASP A 179 29.23 -7.97 41.45
C ASP A 179 28.96 -6.64 40.74
N VAL A 180 29.37 -6.56 39.47
CA VAL A 180 29.13 -5.38 38.62
C VAL A 180 27.64 -5.28 38.27
N VAL A 181 27.01 -6.40 37.88
CA VAL A 181 25.59 -6.43 37.55
C VAL A 181 24.72 -5.99 38.75
N ASN A 182 25.00 -6.50 39.94
CA ASN A 182 24.27 -6.11 41.16
C ASN A 182 24.47 -4.63 41.49
N LYS A 183 25.68 -4.09 41.31
CA LYS A 183 25.94 -2.66 41.52
C LYS A 183 25.08 -1.79 40.60
N HIS A 184 25.07 -2.09 39.30
CA HIS A 184 24.28 -1.35 38.31
C HIS A 184 22.77 -1.51 38.52
N GLU A 185 22.29 -2.72 38.82
CA GLU A 185 20.86 -2.98 39.04
C GLU A 185 20.35 -2.42 40.39
N CYS A 186 21.17 -2.41 41.45
CA CYS A 186 20.83 -1.79 42.74
C CYS A 186 20.81 -0.25 42.65
N ASP A 187 21.75 0.35 41.92
CA ASP A 187 21.73 1.80 41.63
C ASP A 187 20.52 2.19 40.78
N ALA A 188 20.16 1.38 39.78
CA ALA A 188 18.92 1.57 39.04
C ALA A 188 17.69 1.49 39.95
N ARG A 189 17.67 0.53 40.89
CA ARG A 189 16.58 0.34 41.86
C ARG A 189 16.45 1.53 42.81
N SER A 190 17.54 2.06 43.35
CA SER A 190 17.50 3.23 44.24
C SER A 190 16.94 4.46 43.53
N LYS A 191 17.16 4.56 42.22
CA LYS A 191 16.62 5.59 41.32
C LYS A 191 15.22 5.27 40.75
N GLY A 192 14.60 4.15 41.17
CA GLY A 192 13.22 3.80 40.84
C GLY A 192 12.99 3.13 39.48
N TYR A 193 14.04 2.59 38.84
CA TYR A 193 13.93 1.86 37.57
C TYR A 193 14.74 0.55 37.55
N GLY A 194 14.66 -0.22 36.47
CA GLY A 194 15.39 -1.48 36.31
C GLY A 194 14.67 -2.75 36.79
N PRO A 195 15.30 -3.93 36.61
CA PRO A 195 14.64 -5.25 36.70
C PRO A 195 14.34 -5.72 38.14
N LEU A 196 14.92 -5.05 39.15
CA LEU A 196 14.69 -5.32 40.58
C LEU A 196 13.49 -4.52 41.14
N MET A 197 12.92 -3.60 40.36
CA MET A 197 11.75 -2.83 40.78
C MET A 197 10.47 -3.70 40.79
N PRO A 198 9.58 -3.53 41.78
CA PRO A 198 8.29 -4.20 41.77
C PRO A 198 7.45 -3.77 40.56
N CYS A 199 6.64 -4.70 40.05
CA CYS A 199 5.79 -4.46 38.89
C CYS A 199 4.37 -4.07 39.30
N ASP A 200 3.94 -2.84 39.03
CA ASP A 200 2.57 -2.40 39.32
C ASP A 200 1.61 -2.54 38.14
N TYR A 201 2.07 -3.19 37.05
CA TYR A 201 1.29 -3.26 35.83
C TYR A 201 0.04 -4.15 36.00
N VAL A 202 -1.11 -3.56 35.72
CA VAL A 202 -2.42 -4.20 35.64
C VAL A 202 -2.99 -4.10 34.24
N ALA A 203 -3.69 -5.14 33.81
CA ALA A 203 -4.41 -5.15 32.55
C ALA A 203 -5.83 -5.68 32.74
N SER A 204 -6.74 -5.27 31.85
CA SER A 204 -8.08 -5.84 31.79
C SER A 204 -7.99 -7.35 31.49
N PRO A 205 -8.88 -8.20 32.05
CA PRO A 205 -8.99 -9.61 31.68
C PRO A 205 -9.17 -9.83 30.18
N SER A 206 -9.78 -8.85 29.51
CA SER A 206 -10.06 -8.87 28.07
C SER A 206 -8.87 -8.46 27.21
N THR A 207 -7.75 -8.01 27.80
CA THR A 207 -6.56 -7.59 27.06
C THR A 207 -5.90 -8.81 26.41
N GLN A 208 -5.57 -8.70 25.12
CA GLN A 208 -4.92 -9.77 24.35
C GLN A 208 -3.43 -9.93 24.70
N THR A 209 -2.80 -8.92 25.31
CA THR A 209 -1.40 -8.99 25.74
C THR A 209 -1.23 -10.07 26.81
N GLN A 210 -0.16 -10.86 26.69
CA GLN A 210 0.22 -11.87 27.69
C GLN A 210 1.40 -11.43 28.57
N LEU A 211 2.04 -10.31 28.22
CA LEU A 211 3.23 -9.78 28.88
C LEU A 211 2.94 -8.41 29.49
N CYS A 212 3.59 -8.10 30.60
CA CYS A 212 3.54 -6.77 31.20
C CYS A 212 4.27 -5.74 30.33
N ARG A 213 3.76 -4.50 30.32
CA ARG A 213 4.35 -3.36 29.60
C ARG A 213 4.43 -2.18 30.56
N LYS A 214 5.59 -1.53 30.72
CA LYS A 214 5.67 -0.24 31.42
C LYS A 214 5.87 0.84 30.36
N SER A 215 5.13 1.93 30.46
CA SER A 215 5.28 3.05 29.52
C SER A 215 6.58 3.78 29.84
N ILE A 216 7.49 3.85 28.87
CA ILE A 216 8.55 4.86 28.86
C ILE A 216 7.95 6.01 28.05
N PRO A 217 7.67 7.18 28.65
CA PRO A 217 7.33 8.33 27.83
C PRO A 217 8.60 8.69 27.05
N ILE A 218 8.61 8.51 25.73
CA ILE A 218 9.66 9.05 24.87
C ILE A 218 8.99 10.24 24.17
N ILE A 219 9.34 11.46 24.57
CA ILE A 219 9.00 12.65 23.78
C ILE A 219 10.21 12.89 22.88
N ILE A 220 10.32 12.08 21.83
CA ILE A 220 11.13 12.45 20.67
C ILE A 220 10.17 12.45 19.49
N VAL A 221 10.21 13.60 18.81
CA VAL A 221 9.47 13.97 17.60
C VAL A 221 9.28 12.77 16.68
N PHE A 222 8.00 12.49 16.36
CA PHE A 222 7.51 11.56 15.33
C PHE A 222 8.31 10.26 15.12
N THR A 223 7.66 9.14 15.44
CA THR A 223 7.99 7.71 15.17
C THR A 223 8.69 6.92 16.28
N LEU A 224 8.02 5.81 16.65
CA LEU A 224 8.42 4.72 17.56
C LEU A 224 8.47 5.04 19.07
N THR A 225 7.32 4.90 19.74
CA THR A 225 7.31 4.55 21.17
C THR A 225 7.84 3.13 21.32
N LEU A 226 9.07 2.94 21.81
CA LEU A 226 9.62 1.61 22.10
C LEU A 226 8.89 1.00 23.30
N PHE A 227 7.85 0.18 23.05
CA PHE A 227 7.21 -0.62 24.10
C PHE A 227 8.09 -1.82 24.44
N THR A 228 9.05 -1.67 25.36
CA THR A 228 9.82 -2.81 25.87
C THR A 228 8.96 -3.61 26.86
N ALA A 229 8.84 -4.93 26.63
CA ALA A 229 8.30 -5.83 27.63
C ALA A 229 9.18 -5.72 28.88
N HIS A 230 8.57 -5.52 30.05
CA HIS A 230 9.37 -5.32 31.25
C HIS A 230 9.99 -6.66 31.68
N TRP A 231 11.31 -6.63 31.84
CA TRP A 231 12.10 -7.77 32.30
C TRP A 231 12.24 -7.70 33.82
N HIS A 232 11.95 -8.81 34.48
CA HIS A 232 12.06 -8.93 35.93
C HIS A 232 13.14 -9.94 36.29
N ARG A 233 13.90 -9.65 37.34
CA ARG A 233 14.76 -10.62 38.01
C ARG A 233 13.90 -11.53 38.89
N LEU A 234 13.96 -12.84 38.64
CA LEU A 234 13.36 -13.85 39.50
C LEU A 234 14.30 -14.19 40.68
N ALA A 235 13.79 -14.88 41.70
CA ALA A 235 14.58 -15.31 42.87
C ALA A 235 15.79 -16.21 42.53
N ASN A 236 15.84 -16.78 41.33
CA ASN A 236 16.96 -17.55 40.81
C ASN A 236 17.96 -16.71 39.99
N ASN A 237 17.93 -15.38 40.14
CA ASN A 237 18.73 -14.42 39.37
C ASN A 237 18.56 -14.54 37.85
N ARG A 238 17.49 -15.13 37.33
CA ARG A 238 17.23 -15.14 35.88
C ARG A 238 16.33 -13.98 35.48
N LEU A 239 16.69 -13.32 34.38
CA LEU A 239 15.83 -12.34 33.73
C LEU A 239 14.71 -13.07 32.99
N LYS A 240 13.45 -12.71 33.31
CA LYS A 240 12.28 -13.23 32.61
C LYS A 240 11.28 -12.11 32.37
N ARG A 241 10.61 -12.14 31.22
CA ARG A 241 9.48 -11.26 30.94
C ARG A 241 8.34 -11.57 31.91
N GLY A 242 7.78 -10.54 32.53
CA GLY A 242 6.64 -10.70 33.43
C GLY A 242 5.40 -11.15 32.66
N THR A 243 4.87 -12.33 33.01
CA THR A 243 3.66 -12.86 32.37
C THR A 243 2.43 -12.38 33.11
N LEU A 244 1.36 -12.12 32.36
CA LEU A 244 0.09 -11.69 32.91
C LEU A 244 -0.73 -12.92 33.33
N ARG A 245 -0.98 -13.04 34.63
CA ARG A 245 -1.86 -14.07 35.19
C ARG A 245 -3.19 -13.46 35.60
N LYS A 246 -4.26 -14.26 35.55
CA LYS A 246 -5.54 -13.86 36.13
C LYS A 246 -5.36 -13.65 37.63
N TRP A 247 -5.98 -12.60 38.14
CA TRP A 247 -6.01 -12.30 39.56
C TRP A 247 -6.59 -13.48 40.35
N ALA A 248 -5.81 -14.05 41.27
CA ALA A 248 -6.15 -15.27 42.00
C ALA A 248 -7.16 -15.03 43.12
N HIS A 249 -7.10 -13.88 43.81
CA HIS A 249 -7.99 -13.53 44.94
C HIS A 249 -9.32 -12.94 44.45
N GLY A 250 -10.08 -13.72 43.65
CA GLY A 250 -11.30 -13.30 42.95
C GLY A 250 -12.09 -12.19 43.64
N CYS A 251 -12.39 -11.12 42.90
CA CYS A 251 -13.10 -9.97 43.44
C CYS A 251 -14.52 -10.39 43.90
N ALA A 252 -14.88 -10.05 45.14
CA ALA A 252 -16.19 -10.35 45.72
C ALA A 252 -17.32 -9.46 45.19
N ALA A 253 -17.00 -8.43 44.40
CA ALA A 253 -17.96 -7.48 43.87
C ALA A 253 -18.97 -8.14 42.92
N ARG A 254 -20.25 -7.96 43.21
CA ARG A 254 -21.39 -8.42 42.40
C ARG A 254 -22.23 -7.23 41.97
N TYR A 255 -22.76 -7.27 40.76
CA TYR A 255 -23.65 -6.25 40.23
C TYR A 255 -25.04 -6.84 40.00
N HIS A 256 -26.05 -6.13 40.51
CA HIS A 256 -27.44 -6.33 40.14
C HIS A 256 -27.88 -5.13 39.33
N VAL A 257 -28.20 -5.35 38.06
CA VAL A 257 -28.70 -4.32 37.15
C VAL A 257 -30.20 -4.54 37.02
N TYR A 258 -30.98 -3.55 37.43
CA TYR A 258 -32.44 -3.54 37.34
C TYR A 258 -32.83 -2.66 36.16
N VAL A 259 -33.34 -3.29 35.10
CA VAL A 259 -33.80 -2.62 33.89
C VAL A 259 -35.33 -2.62 33.90
N PRO A 260 -36.00 -1.46 33.95
CA PRO A 260 -37.45 -1.38 33.81
C PRO A 260 -37.92 -2.01 32.50
N HIS A 261 -39.06 -2.72 32.51
CA HIS A 261 -39.64 -3.25 31.27
C HIS A 261 -40.09 -2.13 30.33
N ASP A 262 -40.53 -1.01 30.90
CA ASP A 262 -40.91 0.19 30.16
C ASP A 262 -39.94 1.34 30.48
N LEU A 263 -38.95 1.52 29.61
CA LEU A 263 -37.97 2.61 29.69
C LEU A 263 -38.56 3.99 29.35
N HIS A 264 -39.75 4.05 28.73
CA HIS A 264 -40.46 5.32 28.52
C HIS A 264 -41.12 5.81 29.80
N ALA A 265 -41.71 4.90 30.59
CA ALA A 265 -42.30 5.22 31.89
C ALA A 265 -41.24 5.47 32.98
N CYS A 266 -40.09 4.78 32.92
CA CYS A 266 -38.96 4.98 33.82
C CYS A 266 -37.63 4.92 33.05
N PRO A 267 -37.04 6.06 32.67
CA PRO A 267 -35.80 6.10 31.88
C PRO A 267 -34.54 5.80 32.71
N GLN A 268 -34.69 5.41 33.98
CA GLN A 268 -33.59 5.19 34.91
C GLN A 268 -33.32 3.70 35.09
N ILE A 269 -32.06 3.30 34.93
CA ILE A 269 -31.58 1.95 35.22
C ILE A 269 -30.82 1.99 36.54
N LEU A 270 -31.16 1.09 37.48
CA LEU A 270 -30.45 0.99 38.75
C LEU A 270 -29.35 -0.06 38.65
N ILE A 271 -28.10 0.34 38.91
CA ILE A 271 -26.95 -0.56 39.00
C ILE A 271 -26.49 -0.59 40.45
N LEU A 272 -26.64 -1.73 41.11
CA LEU A 272 -26.25 -1.91 42.50
C LEU A 272 -25.01 -2.81 42.58
N CYS A 273 -23.91 -2.26 43.10
CA CYS A 273 -22.69 -3.01 43.38
C CYS A 273 -22.70 -3.49 44.85
N GLN A 274 -22.74 -4.81 45.05
CA GLN A 274 -22.58 -5.44 46.35
C GLN A 274 -21.11 -5.78 46.58
N SER A 275 -20.58 -5.34 47.72
CA SER A 275 -19.18 -5.50 48.16
C SER A 275 -18.15 -4.60 47.43
N PRO A 276 -17.11 -4.11 48.13
CA PRO A 276 -16.04 -3.33 47.51
C PRO A 276 -15.19 -4.16 46.54
N HIS A 277 -14.59 -3.48 45.57
CA HIS A 277 -13.52 -4.04 44.75
C HIS A 277 -12.22 -4.16 45.57
N SER A 278 -11.47 -5.24 45.31
CA SER A 278 -10.13 -5.49 45.87
C SER A 278 -9.00 -5.13 44.90
N HIS A 279 -9.33 -4.44 43.81
CA HIS A 279 -8.39 -4.16 42.72
C HIS A 279 -8.81 -2.91 41.94
N PRO A 280 -7.87 -2.12 41.36
CA PRO A 280 -8.21 -0.91 40.61
C PRO A 280 -9.09 -1.20 39.38
N PRO A 281 -9.86 -0.21 38.88
CA PRO A 281 -10.71 -0.40 37.72
C PRO A 281 -9.86 -0.69 36.46
N PRO A 282 -10.17 -1.77 35.72
CA PRO A 282 -9.47 -2.10 34.48
C PRO A 282 -9.62 -1.01 33.43
N ALA A 283 -8.63 -0.86 32.55
CA ALA A 283 -8.77 0.02 31.40
C ALA A 283 -9.91 -0.45 30.46
N PRO A 284 -10.71 0.46 29.89
CA PRO A 284 -11.81 0.14 28.98
C PRO A 284 -11.27 -0.27 27.60
N VAL A 285 -10.74 -1.49 27.50
CA VAL A 285 -10.09 -2.01 26.27
C VAL A 285 -11.06 -2.54 25.22
N LYS A 286 -12.33 -2.75 25.57
CA LYS A 286 -13.37 -3.26 24.67
C LYS A 286 -14.35 -2.14 24.34
N THR A 287 -14.66 -1.97 23.07
CA THR A 287 -15.75 -1.10 22.63
C THR A 287 -17.10 -1.75 22.98
N PRO A 288 -18.00 -1.07 23.71
CA PRO A 288 -19.37 -1.53 23.94
C PRO A 288 -20.12 -1.83 22.64
N PRO A 289 -21.01 -2.83 22.59
CA PRO A 289 -21.76 -3.17 21.37
C PRO A 289 -22.49 -1.99 20.72
N PRO A 290 -23.24 -1.13 21.45
CA PRO A 290 -23.92 0.01 20.82
C PRO A 290 -22.97 0.98 20.12
N LEU A 291 -21.79 1.23 20.70
CA LEU A 291 -20.77 2.10 20.11
C LEU A 291 -20.05 1.42 18.93
N LYS A 292 -19.97 0.09 18.94
CA LYS A 292 -19.46 -0.69 17.79
C LYS A 292 -20.45 -0.64 16.64
N ASP A 293 -21.75 -0.75 16.91
CA ASP A 293 -22.80 -0.69 15.90
C ASP A 293 -22.85 0.71 15.27
N LEU A 294 -22.80 1.75 16.08
CA LEU A 294 -22.63 3.12 15.62
C LEU A 294 -21.36 3.31 14.78
N PHE A 295 -20.22 2.78 15.22
CA PHE A 295 -18.99 2.85 14.43
C PHE A 295 -19.13 2.13 13.08
N ASN A 296 -19.84 1.00 13.03
CA ASN A 296 -20.13 0.30 11.78
C ASN A 296 -21.06 1.13 10.88
N GLU A 297 -22.10 1.77 11.42
CA GLU A 297 -22.97 2.68 10.66
C GLU A 297 -22.17 3.82 10.03
N LEU A 298 -21.27 4.45 10.79
CA LEU A 298 -20.36 5.48 10.28
C LEU A 298 -19.46 4.95 9.15
N LEU A 299 -18.94 3.72 9.27
CA LEU A 299 -18.16 3.09 8.21
C LEU A 299 -19.00 2.80 6.95
N LEU A 300 -20.28 2.45 7.10
CA LEU A 300 -21.18 2.21 5.98
C LEU A 300 -21.50 3.49 5.19
N LEU A 301 -21.46 4.67 5.82
CA LEU A 301 -21.58 5.96 5.11
C LEU A 301 -20.48 6.17 4.05
N MET A 302 -19.33 5.52 4.21
CA MET A 302 -18.22 5.58 3.26
C MET A 302 -18.52 4.82 1.95
N LYS A 303 -19.58 4.00 1.91
CA LYS A 303 -19.99 3.17 0.76
C LYS A 303 -18.82 2.33 0.22
N TRP A 304 -18.59 2.35 -1.10
CA TRP A 304 -17.51 1.60 -1.76
C TRP A 304 -16.10 1.95 -1.23
N LYS A 305 -15.90 3.12 -0.61
CA LYS A 305 -14.60 3.49 -0.03
C LYS A 305 -14.22 2.60 1.15
N LEU A 306 -15.18 1.88 1.76
CA LEU A 306 -14.93 0.87 2.80
C LEU A 306 -13.98 -0.24 2.31
N ALA A 307 -14.00 -0.57 1.02
CA ALA A 307 -13.12 -1.57 0.41
C ALA A 307 -11.62 -1.26 0.61
N ASP A 308 -11.27 0.00 0.87
CA ASP A 308 -9.90 0.49 1.01
C ASP A 308 -9.67 1.28 2.32
N ALA A 309 -10.64 1.22 3.23
CA ALA A 309 -10.60 1.90 4.51
C ALA A 309 -9.43 1.41 5.40
N THR A 310 -8.75 2.33 6.04
CA THR A 310 -7.75 2.05 7.07
C THR A 310 -8.00 3.01 8.23
N PRO A 311 -7.49 2.73 9.45
CA PRO A 311 -7.66 3.63 10.58
C PRO A 311 -7.25 5.08 10.28
N ARG A 312 -6.32 5.29 9.35
CA ARG A 312 -5.93 6.63 8.89
C ARG A 312 -6.84 7.18 7.79
N ARG A 313 -7.25 6.36 6.80
CA ARG A 313 -8.06 6.81 5.66
C ARG A 313 -9.50 7.18 6.04
N ILE A 314 -10.06 6.62 7.10
CA ILE A 314 -11.42 7.00 7.57
C ILE A 314 -11.51 8.47 7.99
N PHE A 315 -10.43 9.06 8.51
CA PHE A 315 -10.38 10.48 8.87
C PHE A 315 -10.18 11.42 7.67
N LEU A 316 -9.85 10.87 6.50
CA LEU A 316 -9.82 11.63 5.25
C LEU A 316 -11.20 11.66 4.56
N ASP A 317 -12.17 10.90 5.06
CA ASP A 317 -13.51 10.85 4.52
C ASP A 317 -14.44 11.80 5.25
N THR A 318 -14.96 12.79 4.51
CA THR A 318 -15.83 13.83 5.07
C THR A 318 -17.11 13.27 5.67
N ALA A 319 -17.73 12.26 5.03
CA ALA A 319 -18.99 11.69 5.52
C ALA A 319 -18.79 10.95 6.84
N PHE A 320 -17.65 10.25 6.99
CA PHE A 320 -17.28 9.62 8.25
C PHE A 320 -17.04 10.66 9.36
N VAL A 321 -16.24 11.70 9.09
CA VAL A 321 -15.88 12.73 10.09
C VAL A 321 -17.09 13.57 10.50
N GLU A 322 -17.93 13.98 9.56
CA GLU A 322 -19.17 14.71 9.87
C GLU A 322 -20.17 13.83 10.61
N GLY A 323 -20.29 12.56 10.23
CA GLY A 323 -21.11 11.59 10.95
C GLY A 323 -20.65 11.45 12.40
N LEU A 324 -19.35 11.31 12.63
CA LEU A 324 -18.77 11.25 13.97
C LEU A 324 -19.05 12.52 14.77
N GLN A 325 -18.87 13.70 14.16
CA GLN A 325 -19.13 14.99 14.82
C GLN A 325 -20.60 15.17 15.19
N ARG A 326 -21.51 14.82 14.28
CA ARG A 326 -22.96 14.86 14.55
C ARG A 326 -23.34 13.94 15.69
N THR A 327 -22.82 12.72 15.71
CA THR A 327 -23.14 11.77 16.78
C THR A 327 -22.60 12.21 18.14
N LEU A 328 -21.46 12.90 18.16
CA LEU A 328 -20.88 13.42 19.40
C LEU A 328 -21.41 14.81 19.80
N GLY A 329 -22.23 15.46 18.98
CA GLY A 329 -22.59 16.86 19.17
C GLY A 329 -21.37 17.79 19.20
N TRP A 330 -20.35 17.46 18.38
CA TRP A 330 -19.03 18.06 18.48
C TRP A 330 -18.95 19.44 17.84
N ASP A 331 -18.77 20.47 18.65
CA ASP A 331 -18.47 21.82 18.18
C ASP A 331 -16.95 22.03 18.08
N ARG A 332 -16.45 22.10 16.84
CA ARG A 332 -15.03 22.30 16.55
C ARG A 332 -14.50 23.64 17.12
N VAL A 333 -15.34 24.68 17.13
CA VAL A 333 -14.94 26.02 17.59
C VAL A 333 -14.83 26.04 19.10
N ALA A 334 -15.82 25.47 19.80
CA ALA A 334 -15.81 25.41 21.26
C ALA A 334 -14.67 24.53 21.82
N VAL A 335 -14.34 23.42 21.15
CA VAL A 335 -13.34 22.45 21.66
C VAL A 335 -11.93 22.72 21.13
N GLY A 336 -11.77 23.54 20.08
CA GLY A 336 -10.47 23.91 19.52
C GLY A 336 -9.71 22.78 18.81
N ARG A 337 -10.37 21.65 18.53
CA ARG A 337 -9.81 20.51 17.78
C ARG A 337 -10.87 19.69 17.07
N GLU A 338 -10.44 18.88 16.10
CA GLU A 338 -11.31 17.90 15.44
C GLU A 338 -11.64 16.71 16.36
N ALA A 339 -12.84 16.16 16.17
CA ALA A 339 -13.28 14.94 16.83
C ALA A 339 -12.42 13.74 16.40
N THR A 340 -12.00 12.93 17.35
CA THR A 340 -11.24 11.70 17.12
C THR A 340 -12.04 10.48 17.58
N LEU A 341 -11.62 9.29 17.17
CA LEU A 341 -12.26 8.06 17.63
C LEU A 341 -12.12 7.83 19.14
N THR A 342 -11.13 8.45 19.79
CA THR A 342 -10.98 8.36 21.24
C THR A 342 -12.09 9.09 21.99
N ASP A 343 -12.68 10.11 21.36
CA ASP A 343 -13.82 10.84 21.91
C ASP A 343 -15.11 10.01 21.87
N LEU A 344 -15.20 9.09 20.90
CA LEU A 344 -16.27 8.09 20.88
C LEU A 344 -16.06 7.04 21.97
N HIS A 345 -14.87 6.44 22.03
CA HIS A 345 -14.51 5.52 23.10
C HIS A 345 -12.98 5.33 23.22
N PRO A 346 -12.39 5.30 24.44
CA PRO A 346 -10.94 5.17 24.61
C PRO A 346 -10.31 3.92 23.99
N SER A 347 -11.06 2.81 23.85
CA SER A 347 -10.55 1.59 23.20
C SER A 347 -10.14 1.81 21.74
N LEU A 348 -10.74 2.80 21.06
CA LEU A 348 -10.49 3.09 19.65
C LEU A 348 -9.18 3.88 19.45
N ALA A 349 -8.49 4.28 20.53
CA ALA A 349 -7.11 4.74 20.47
C ALA A 349 -6.17 3.67 19.87
N ASN A 350 -6.51 2.39 20.08
CA ASN A 350 -5.74 1.28 19.53
C ASN A 350 -6.08 1.10 18.04
N LEU A 351 -5.19 1.56 17.15
CA LEU A 351 -5.39 1.48 15.70
C LEU A 351 -5.49 0.03 15.19
N ASP A 352 -4.87 -0.95 15.86
CA ASP A 352 -5.05 -2.37 15.50
C ASP A 352 -6.44 -2.87 15.89
N HIS A 353 -7.00 -2.36 17.00
CA HIS A 353 -8.39 -2.66 17.35
C HIS A 353 -9.35 -2.08 16.32
N VAL A 354 -9.15 -0.82 15.92
CA VAL A 354 -9.93 -0.18 14.84
C VAL A 354 -9.78 -0.95 13.54
N ARG A 355 -8.56 -1.34 13.16
CA ARG A 355 -8.30 -2.15 11.96
C ARG A 355 -9.05 -3.49 12.00
N ARG A 356 -9.09 -4.18 13.15
CA ARG A 356 -9.88 -5.40 13.29
C ARG A 356 -11.37 -5.16 13.07
N LEU A 357 -11.93 -4.09 13.65
CA LEU A 357 -13.35 -3.74 13.47
C LEU A 357 -13.66 -3.45 12.00
N ILE A 358 -12.83 -2.64 11.33
CA ILE A 358 -12.94 -2.36 9.89
C ILE A 358 -12.89 -3.65 9.08
N ASN A 359 -11.93 -4.53 9.36
CA ASN A 359 -11.79 -5.79 8.63
C ASN A 359 -12.98 -6.73 8.85
N THR A 360 -13.52 -6.81 10.07
CA THR A 360 -14.74 -7.59 10.36
C THR A 360 -15.90 -7.11 9.51
N LEU A 361 -16.16 -5.79 9.47
CA LEU A 361 -17.23 -5.23 8.64
C LEU A 361 -16.93 -5.41 7.14
N ARG A 362 -15.68 -5.23 6.71
CA ARG A 362 -15.28 -5.44 5.31
C ARG A 362 -15.54 -6.87 4.85
N THR A 363 -15.21 -7.88 5.66
CA THR A 363 -15.47 -9.28 5.30
C THR A 363 -16.97 -9.58 5.20
N GLN A 364 -17.81 -8.89 5.98
CA GLN A 364 -19.27 -9.00 5.87
C GLN A 364 -19.79 -8.35 4.59
N GLN A 365 -19.28 -7.16 4.23
CA GLN A 365 -19.72 -6.41 3.05
C GLN A 365 -19.12 -6.94 1.74
N TYR A 366 -17.92 -7.51 1.79
CA TYR A 366 -17.19 -8.05 0.66
C TYR A 366 -16.76 -9.50 0.97
N PRO A 367 -17.70 -10.47 0.92
CA PRO A 367 -17.43 -11.86 1.29
C PRO A 367 -16.36 -12.51 0.39
N CYS A 368 -16.28 -12.12 -0.88
CA CYS A 368 -15.24 -12.55 -1.83
C CYS A 368 -13.96 -11.71 -1.73
N GLY A 369 -13.83 -10.84 -0.73
CA GLY A 369 -12.70 -9.94 -0.56
C GLY A 369 -12.72 -8.74 -1.52
N THR A 370 -11.59 -8.01 -1.57
CA THR A 370 -11.43 -6.77 -2.37
C THR A 370 -10.40 -6.91 -3.50
N GLY A 371 -9.98 -8.16 -3.76
CA GLY A 371 -9.04 -8.56 -4.80
C GLY A 371 -9.73 -8.99 -6.10
N PHE A 372 -9.17 -9.99 -6.79
CA PHE A 372 -9.68 -10.47 -8.07
C PHE A 372 -11.04 -11.15 -7.94
N GLU A 373 -11.23 -11.94 -6.90
CA GLU A 373 -12.45 -12.69 -6.61
C GLU A 373 -13.61 -11.72 -6.31
N GLY A 374 -13.33 -10.60 -5.64
CA GLY A 374 -14.29 -9.51 -5.48
C GLY A 374 -14.64 -8.81 -6.80
N ALA A 375 -13.71 -8.71 -7.76
CA ALA A 375 -14.00 -8.21 -9.09
C ALA A 375 -14.84 -9.20 -9.93
N GLN A 376 -14.66 -10.51 -9.75
CA GLN A 376 -15.51 -11.53 -10.38
C GLN A 376 -16.97 -11.39 -9.93
N LEU A 377 -17.21 -11.26 -8.62
CA LEU A 377 -18.56 -10.98 -8.12
C LEU A 377 -19.11 -9.67 -8.69
N LEU A 378 -18.30 -8.62 -8.75
CA LEU A 378 -18.72 -7.34 -9.30
C LEU A 378 -19.14 -7.44 -10.78
N VAL A 379 -18.46 -8.23 -11.62
CA VAL A 379 -18.89 -8.36 -13.03
C VAL A 379 -20.19 -9.16 -13.16
N GLU A 380 -20.43 -10.12 -12.28
CA GLU A 380 -21.71 -10.84 -12.22
C GLU A 380 -22.86 -9.88 -11.85
N GLU A 381 -22.65 -9.02 -10.86
CA GLU A 381 -23.60 -7.97 -10.49
C GLU A 381 -23.85 -6.99 -11.64
N GLN A 382 -22.79 -6.56 -12.33
CA GLN A 382 -22.86 -5.67 -13.49
C GLN A 382 -23.59 -6.32 -14.68
N THR A 383 -23.49 -7.64 -14.85
CA THR A 383 -24.18 -8.37 -15.92
C THR A 383 -25.71 -8.36 -15.73
N ARG A 384 -26.21 -8.18 -14.49
CA ARG A 384 -27.64 -8.03 -14.21
C ARG A 384 -28.17 -6.63 -14.55
N LEU A 385 -27.28 -5.64 -14.70
CA LEU A 385 -27.67 -4.30 -15.07
C LEU A 385 -27.92 -4.18 -16.59
N PRO A 386 -28.73 -3.20 -17.03
CA PRO A 386 -28.80 -2.78 -18.42
C PRO A 386 -27.41 -2.44 -19.00
N LEU A 387 -27.21 -2.69 -20.30
CA LEU A 387 -25.90 -2.59 -20.96
C LEU A 387 -25.24 -1.20 -20.80
N ASP A 388 -26.03 -0.14 -20.87
CA ASP A 388 -25.65 1.27 -20.70
C ASP A 388 -25.14 1.61 -19.30
N GLN A 389 -25.54 0.82 -18.29
CA GLN A 389 -25.12 1.01 -16.90
C GLN A 389 -23.90 0.15 -16.52
N ARG A 390 -23.45 -0.73 -17.42
CA ARG A 390 -22.30 -1.61 -17.17
C ARG A 390 -20.99 -0.85 -17.35
N TYR A 391 -20.15 -0.91 -16.32
CA TYR A 391 -18.80 -0.39 -16.33
C TYR A 391 -17.75 -1.50 -16.33
N VAL A 392 -17.88 -2.53 -15.48
CA VAL A 392 -16.98 -3.69 -15.54
C VAL A 392 -17.55 -4.68 -16.55
N ARG A 393 -16.81 -4.91 -17.64
CA ARG A 393 -17.31 -5.66 -18.81
C ARG A 393 -16.76 -7.07 -18.90
N CYS A 394 -15.58 -7.30 -18.35
CA CYS A 394 -14.89 -8.58 -18.43
C CYS A 394 -13.96 -8.74 -17.22
N VAL A 395 -13.98 -9.95 -16.62
CA VAL A 395 -13.06 -10.40 -15.59
C VAL A 395 -12.70 -11.86 -15.91
N GLU A 396 -11.51 -12.08 -16.45
CA GLU A 396 -11.12 -13.37 -17.05
C GLU A 396 -9.73 -13.81 -16.62
N VAL A 397 -9.49 -15.12 -16.69
CA VAL A 397 -8.18 -15.74 -16.50
C VAL A 397 -7.79 -16.46 -17.78
N HIS A 398 -6.63 -16.13 -18.36
CA HIS A 398 -6.12 -16.77 -19.57
C HIS A 398 -4.77 -17.43 -19.31
N LYS A 399 -4.55 -18.62 -19.86
CA LYS A 399 -3.25 -19.31 -19.78
C LYS A 399 -2.32 -18.78 -20.88
N ILE A 400 -1.19 -18.17 -20.52
CA ILE A 400 -0.21 -17.62 -21.49
C ILE A 400 0.98 -18.58 -21.69
N GLY A 401 1.32 -19.37 -20.68
CA GLY A 401 2.45 -20.30 -20.71
C GLY A 401 2.19 -21.59 -19.93
N ARG A 402 3.24 -22.39 -19.68
CA ARG A 402 3.11 -23.66 -18.95
C ARG A 402 2.57 -23.45 -17.52
N GLU A 403 2.98 -22.35 -16.86
CA GLU A 403 2.56 -22.02 -15.48
C GLU A 403 2.18 -20.53 -15.28
N SER A 404 2.07 -19.74 -16.36
CA SER A 404 1.75 -18.31 -16.27
C SER A 404 0.30 -18.02 -16.68
N TYR A 405 -0.41 -17.29 -15.82
CA TYR A 405 -1.80 -16.89 -16.01
C TYR A 405 -1.93 -15.37 -16.12
N LEU A 406 -2.61 -14.91 -17.17
CA LEU A 406 -3.17 -13.57 -17.25
C LEU A 406 -4.40 -13.51 -16.37
N LYS A 407 -4.47 -12.52 -15.50
CA LYS A 407 -5.73 -12.04 -14.95
C LYS A 407 -6.05 -10.73 -15.63
N LEU A 408 -7.21 -10.64 -16.26
CA LEU A 408 -7.64 -9.51 -17.09
C LEU A 408 -8.95 -8.96 -16.55
N ILE A 409 -9.01 -7.65 -16.34
CA ILE A 409 -10.22 -6.91 -15.99
C ILE A 409 -10.37 -5.75 -16.96
N ILE A 410 -11.50 -5.68 -17.68
CA ILE A 410 -11.80 -4.57 -18.60
C ILE A 410 -12.95 -3.74 -18.04
N CYS A 411 -12.72 -2.44 -17.97
CA CYS A 411 -13.62 -1.43 -17.47
C CYS A 411 -13.89 -0.39 -18.57
N MET A 412 -15.10 -0.38 -19.11
CA MET A 412 -15.55 0.59 -20.11
C MET A 412 -17.07 0.64 -20.18
N THR A 413 -17.64 1.82 -20.40
CA THR A 413 -19.07 1.99 -20.69
C THR A 413 -19.34 1.88 -22.19
N THR A 414 -20.59 1.67 -22.60
CA THR A 414 -21.00 1.68 -24.03
C THR A 414 -20.63 2.97 -24.75
N ARG A 415 -20.66 4.10 -24.02
CA ARG A 415 -20.25 5.40 -24.53
C ARG A 415 -18.75 5.47 -24.77
N MET A 416 -17.96 4.94 -23.85
CA MET A 416 -16.52 4.83 -24.02
C MET A 416 -16.18 3.91 -25.21
N SER A 417 -16.92 2.82 -25.42
CA SER A 417 -16.82 1.96 -26.62
C SER A 417 -17.06 2.75 -27.91
N SER A 418 -18.13 3.55 -27.94
CA SER A 418 -18.46 4.39 -29.09
C SER A 418 -17.37 5.44 -29.36
N HIS A 419 -16.85 6.08 -28.32
CA HIS A 419 -15.72 6.99 -28.43
C HIS A 419 -14.44 6.30 -28.91
N LEU A 420 -14.17 5.06 -28.46
CA LEU A 420 -13.01 4.28 -28.90
C LEU A 420 -13.02 4.06 -30.41
N LEU A 421 -14.15 3.66 -30.97
CA LEU A 421 -14.27 3.35 -32.40
C LEU A 421 -14.35 4.61 -33.28
N ALA A 422 -14.89 5.71 -32.76
CA ALA A 422 -14.88 6.99 -33.44
C ALA A 422 -13.49 7.68 -33.41
N ALA A 423 -12.61 7.28 -32.48
CA ALA A 423 -11.32 7.92 -32.30
C ALA A 423 -10.34 7.58 -33.44
N LYS A 424 -9.78 8.63 -34.03
CA LYS A 424 -8.74 8.51 -35.08
C LYS A 424 -7.33 8.38 -34.52
N ARG A 425 -7.08 8.92 -33.33
CA ARG A 425 -5.73 9.03 -32.75
C ARG A 425 -5.77 8.62 -31.29
N LEU A 426 -5.13 7.51 -30.99
CA LEU A 426 -5.13 6.91 -29.65
C LEU A 426 -3.79 7.16 -28.96
N SER A 427 -3.84 7.28 -27.65
CA SER A 427 -2.69 7.38 -26.76
C SER A 427 -2.86 6.34 -25.65
N ILE A 428 -1.85 5.50 -25.47
CA ILE A 428 -1.89 4.38 -24.52
C ILE A 428 -0.84 4.59 -23.46
N ASP A 429 -1.24 4.49 -22.22
CA ASP A 429 -0.36 4.58 -21.06
C ASP A 429 -0.71 3.52 -20.02
N THR A 430 0.24 3.27 -19.12
CA THR A 430 0.11 2.22 -18.13
C THR A 430 0.70 2.64 -16.79
N SER A 431 -0.15 2.67 -15.77
CA SER A 431 0.20 2.96 -14.39
C SER A 431 0.47 1.69 -13.57
N PHE A 432 1.37 1.81 -12.60
CA PHE A 432 1.65 0.77 -11.58
C PHE A 432 1.34 1.20 -10.16
N LYS A 433 1.00 2.48 -9.96
CA LYS A 433 0.94 3.08 -8.61
C LYS A 433 -0.43 3.00 -7.99
N ARG A 434 -1.48 2.83 -8.80
CA ARG A 434 -2.87 2.99 -8.34
C ARG A 434 -3.39 1.76 -7.61
N ALA A 435 -3.29 0.57 -8.22
CA ALA A 435 -3.78 -0.69 -7.64
C ALA A 435 -2.62 -1.60 -7.23
N GLN A 436 -2.61 -2.04 -5.97
CA GLN A 436 -1.49 -2.81 -5.41
C GLN A 436 -1.33 -4.17 -6.13
N GLY A 437 -0.18 -4.39 -6.76
CA GLY A 437 0.12 -5.63 -7.48
C GLY A 437 -0.55 -5.76 -8.85
N TRP A 438 -1.16 -4.69 -9.35
CA TRP A 438 -1.83 -4.64 -10.65
C TRP A 438 -1.28 -3.53 -11.53
N GLN A 439 -1.41 -3.72 -12.83
CA GLN A 439 -1.03 -2.74 -13.84
C GLN A 439 -2.30 -2.19 -14.47
N GLU A 440 -2.49 -0.89 -14.36
CA GLU A 440 -3.64 -0.20 -14.89
C GLU A 440 -3.32 0.37 -16.27
N PHE A 441 -4.05 -0.06 -17.29
CA PHE A 441 -3.94 0.40 -18.67
C PHE A 441 -5.04 1.40 -18.96
N GLU A 442 -4.68 2.50 -19.64
CA GLU A 442 -5.63 3.51 -20.12
C GLU A 442 -5.41 3.72 -21.62
N ILE A 443 -6.49 3.56 -22.39
CA ILE A 443 -6.55 4.00 -23.78
C ILE A 443 -7.28 5.33 -23.79
N GLU A 444 -6.63 6.37 -24.29
CA GLU A 444 -7.13 7.74 -24.34
C GLU A 444 -7.22 8.22 -25.79
N SER A 445 -8.17 9.09 -26.07
CA SER A 445 -8.21 9.89 -27.29
C SER A 445 -8.44 11.36 -26.98
N TRP A 446 -8.03 12.25 -27.90
CA TRP A 446 -8.36 13.66 -27.82
C TRP A 446 -9.69 13.91 -28.54
N ASP A 447 -10.69 14.36 -27.80
CA ASP A 447 -11.95 14.83 -28.35
C ASP A 447 -11.77 16.27 -28.86
N ILE A 448 -11.92 16.45 -30.17
CA ILE A 448 -11.75 17.73 -30.84
C ILE A 448 -12.93 18.66 -30.52
N ASN A 449 -14.15 18.13 -30.44
CA ASN A 449 -15.36 18.92 -30.22
C ASN A 449 -15.40 19.51 -28.81
N HIS A 450 -14.89 18.74 -27.85
CA HIS A 450 -14.86 19.12 -26.43
C HIS A 450 -13.49 19.62 -25.97
N GLN A 451 -12.52 19.71 -26.89
CA GLN A 451 -11.14 20.10 -26.65
C GLN A 451 -10.53 19.46 -25.38
N ARG A 452 -10.70 18.14 -25.22
CA ARG A 452 -10.22 17.44 -24.01
C ARG A 452 -9.77 16.02 -24.28
N SER A 453 -8.94 15.54 -23.37
CA SER A 453 -8.57 14.13 -23.25
C SER A 453 -9.71 13.31 -22.66
N VAL A 454 -10.01 12.17 -23.27
CA VAL A 454 -11.09 11.26 -22.88
C VAL A 454 -10.56 9.83 -22.83
N VAL A 455 -10.80 9.14 -21.72
CA VAL A 455 -10.46 7.72 -21.56
C VAL A 455 -11.52 6.89 -22.30
N CYS A 456 -11.07 6.10 -23.28
CA CYS A 456 -11.91 5.22 -24.08
C CYS A 456 -11.98 3.79 -23.52
N ALA A 457 -10.97 3.36 -22.78
CA ALA A 457 -11.00 2.08 -22.07
C ALA A 457 -10.00 2.07 -20.91
N ARG A 458 -10.35 1.40 -19.82
CA ARG A 458 -9.48 1.16 -18.68
C ARG A 458 -9.40 -0.33 -18.40
N ALA A 459 -8.23 -0.84 -18.03
CA ALA A 459 -8.09 -2.25 -17.66
C ALA A 459 -7.05 -2.47 -16.58
N PHE A 460 -7.19 -3.60 -15.87
CA PHE A 460 -6.23 -4.05 -14.88
C PHE A 460 -5.70 -5.43 -15.30
N ILE A 461 -4.38 -5.55 -15.42
CA ILE A 461 -3.70 -6.81 -15.76
C ILE A 461 -2.50 -7.07 -14.85
N ASN A 462 -2.07 -8.33 -14.80
CA ASN A 462 -0.93 -8.79 -14.00
C ASN A 462 0.31 -9.17 -14.84
N SER A 463 0.25 -9.09 -16.17
CA SER A 463 1.32 -9.52 -17.09
C SER A 463 1.55 -8.50 -18.22
N GLN A 464 2.80 -8.39 -18.69
CA GLN A 464 3.23 -7.44 -19.73
C GLN A 464 3.64 -8.09 -21.04
N THR A 465 3.42 -9.38 -21.22
CA THR A 465 3.87 -10.07 -22.43
C THR A 465 3.08 -9.60 -23.64
N ALA A 466 3.66 -9.73 -24.84
CA ALA A 466 2.94 -9.40 -26.08
C ALA A 466 1.65 -10.22 -26.24
N ASN A 467 1.68 -11.51 -25.85
CA ASN A 467 0.50 -12.38 -25.85
C ASN A 467 -0.57 -11.92 -24.84
N ALA A 468 -0.17 -11.43 -23.65
CA ALA A 468 -1.10 -10.87 -22.68
C ALA A 468 -1.85 -9.68 -23.28
N HIS A 469 -1.10 -8.75 -23.89
CA HIS A 469 -1.68 -7.58 -24.53
C HIS A 469 -2.57 -7.97 -25.72
N LEU A 470 -2.23 -9.01 -26.48
CA LEU A 470 -3.04 -9.44 -27.63
C LEU A 470 -4.43 -9.88 -27.21
N ILE A 471 -4.51 -10.72 -26.18
CA ILE A 471 -5.78 -11.14 -25.57
C ILE A 471 -6.55 -9.91 -25.06
N PHE A 472 -5.84 -9.00 -24.38
CA PHE A 472 -6.41 -7.76 -23.85
C PHE A 472 -7.03 -6.86 -24.94
N PHE A 473 -6.29 -6.55 -26.01
CA PHE A 473 -6.81 -5.70 -27.10
C PHE A 473 -7.94 -6.38 -27.86
N ARG A 474 -7.82 -7.68 -28.12
CA ARG A 474 -8.89 -8.45 -28.76
C ARG A 474 -10.18 -8.34 -27.96
N ARG A 475 -10.12 -8.56 -26.64
CA ARG A 475 -11.29 -8.42 -25.76
C ARG A 475 -11.86 -7.00 -25.73
N ILE A 476 -11.02 -5.95 -25.71
CA ILE A 476 -11.52 -4.57 -25.80
C ILE A 476 -12.29 -4.33 -27.09
N PHE A 477 -11.73 -4.74 -28.23
CA PHE A 477 -12.35 -4.49 -29.53
C PHE A 477 -13.60 -5.35 -29.75
N GLU A 478 -13.62 -6.60 -29.24
CA GLU A 478 -14.83 -7.43 -29.18
C GLU A 478 -15.95 -6.77 -28.37
N ILE A 479 -15.63 -6.22 -27.19
CA ILE A 479 -16.61 -5.48 -26.37
C ILE A 479 -17.12 -4.25 -27.12
N ALA A 480 -16.22 -3.48 -27.74
CA ALA A 480 -16.60 -2.28 -28.47
C ALA A 480 -17.47 -2.58 -29.70
N MET A 481 -17.15 -3.67 -30.42
CA MET A 481 -17.96 -4.16 -31.54
C MET A 481 -19.32 -4.66 -31.05
N GLY A 482 -19.37 -5.38 -29.93
CA GLY A 482 -20.63 -5.83 -29.33
C GLY A 482 -21.55 -4.68 -28.90
N ASP A 483 -20.97 -3.57 -28.44
CA ASP A 483 -21.74 -2.38 -28.01
C ASP A 483 -22.27 -1.53 -29.18
N THR A 484 -21.50 -1.44 -30.27
CA THR A 484 -21.77 -0.48 -31.36
C THR A 484 -22.25 -1.14 -32.65
N GLY A 485 -22.04 -2.45 -32.78
CA GLY A 485 -22.23 -3.19 -34.04
C GLY A 485 -21.15 -2.94 -35.09
N VAL A 486 -20.12 -2.13 -34.80
CA VAL A 486 -19.09 -1.73 -35.76
C VAL A 486 -17.74 -2.35 -35.39
N PRO A 487 -17.04 -3.04 -36.31
CA PRO A 487 -15.72 -3.57 -36.03
C PRO A 487 -14.66 -2.45 -35.93
N VAL A 488 -13.58 -2.71 -35.21
CA VAL A 488 -12.44 -1.78 -35.20
C VAL A 488 -11.79 -1.74 -36.58
N MET A 489 -11.57 -0.54 -37.09
CA MET A 489 -10.90 -0.32 -38.38
C MET A 489 -9.62 0.46 -38.19
N PHE A 490 -8.58 0.07 -38.93
CA PHE A 490 -7.34 0.80 -39.09
C PHE A 490 -7.25 1.39 -40.48
N ARG A 491 -6.84 2.66 -40.58
CA ARG A 491 -6.80 3.39 -41.85
C ARG A 491 -5.88 2.75 -42.88
N HIS A 492 -4.75 2.18 -42.47
CA HIS A 492 -3.82 1.54 -43.41
C HIS A 492 -4.30 0.19 -43.94
N ILE A 493 -5.30 -0.42 -43.30
CA ILE A 493 -5.89 -1.70 -43.69
C ILE A 493 -7.21 -1.49 -44.45
N HIS A 494 -8.10 -0.67 -43.90
CA HIS A 494 -9.49 -0.51 -44.36
C HIS A 494 -9.76 0.84 -45.05
N GLY A 495 -8.76 1.72 -45.15
CA GLY A 495 -8.92 3.08 -45.67
C GLY A 495 -9.54 4.09 -44.68
N SER A 496 -10.12 3.63 -43.57
CA SER A 496 -10.73 4.48 -42.54
C SER A 496 -10.50 3.93 -41.11
N GLY A 497 -10.85 4.71 -40.08
CA GLY A 497 -10.70 4.35 -38.67
C GLY A 497 -9.44 4.93 -38.01
N ILE A 498 -8.77 4.13 -37.18
CA ILE A 498 -7.59 4.54 -36.40
C ILE A 498 -6.45 4.88 -37.35
N GLU A 499 -5.96 6.11 -37.27
CA GLU A 499 -4.87 6.66 -38.07
C GLU A 499 -3.52 6.54 -37.37
N SER A 500 -3.51 6.67 -36.04
CA SER A 500 -2.27 6.60 -35.27
C SER A 500 -2.48 6.15 -33.83
N VAL A 501 -1.51 5.42 -33.30
CA VAL A 501 -1.43 5.02 -31.88
C VAL A 501 -0.10 5.46 -31.29
N VAL A 502 -0.12 6.13 -30.14
CA VAL A 502 1.07 6.61 -29.43
C VAL A 502 1.22 5.88 -28.10
N ALA A 503 2.43 5.42 -27.78
CA ALA A 503 2.72 4.76 -26.51
C ALA A 503 4.19 4.94 -26.06
N ASP A 504 4.47 4.62 -24.79
CA ASP A 504 5.82 4.67 -24.20
C ASP A 504 6.75 3.56 -24.72
N SER A 505 8.04 3.87 -24.88
CA SER A 505 9.09 2.99 -25.42
C SER A 505 9.44 1.81 -24.52
N HIS A 506 9.34 1.90 -23.19
CA HIS A 506 9.74 0.79 -22.31
C HIS A 506 8.78 -0.41 -22.42
N LYS A 507 7.49 -0.11 -22.65
CA LYS A 507 6.40 -1.09 -22.85
C LYS A 507 6.02 -1.26 -24.32
N GLY A 508 6.45 -0.33 -25.17
CA GLY A 508 6.17 -0.30 -26.60
C GLY A 508 6.64 -1.54 -27.34
N GLN A 509 7.59 -2.31 -26.79
CA GLN A 509 7.99 -3.60 -27.35
C GLN A 509 6.83 -4.60 -27.34
N ALA A 510 6.23 -4.83 -26.18
CA ALA A 510 5.12 -5.75 -26.03
C ALA A 510 3.83 -5.18 -26.64
N LEU A 511 3.55 -3.89 -26.42
CA LEU A 511 2.37 -3.20 -26.95
C LEU A 511 2.41 -3.09 -28.48
N GLY A 512 3.53 -2.63 -29.03
CA GLY A 512 3.75 -2.53 -30.46
C GLY A 512 3.66 -3.91 -31.11
N ARG A 513 4.43 -4.90 -30.63
CA ARG A 513 4.37 -6.26 -31.17
C ARG A 513 2.95 -6.83 -31.17
N CYS A 514 2.22 -6.66 -30.06
CA CYS A 514 0.83 -7.07 -29.95
C CYS A 514 -0.08 -6.38 -30.96
N LEU A 515 -0.06 -5.04 -31.06
CA LEU A 515 -0.90 -4.31 -32.00
C LEU A 515 -0.60 -4.71 -33.44
N GLY A 516 0.67 -4.98 -33.76
CA GLY A 516 1.08 -5.54 -35.04
C GLY A 516 0.51 -6.94 -35.27
N MET A 517 0.53 -7.83 -34.26
CA MET A 517 -0.06 -9.17 -34.35
C MET A 517 -1.58 -9.11 -34.54
N PHE A 518 -2.27 -8.24 -33.82
CA PHE A 518 -3.70 -8.01 -34.02
C PHE A 518 -4.01 -7.50 -35.43
N CYS A 519 -3.17 -6.62 -35.99
CA CYS A 519 -3.32 -6.19 -37.39
C CYS A 519 -3.21 -7.34 -38.38
N VAL A 520 -2.29 -8.29 -38.15
CA VAL A 520 -2.18 -9.50 -38.97
C VAL A 520 -3.44 -10.36 -38.89
N GLU A 521 -4.02 -10.52 -37.69
CA GLU A 521 -5.27 -11.29 -37.49
C GLU A 521 -6.44 -10.67 -38.27
N ILE A 522 -6.59 -9.35 -38.26
CA ILE A 522 -7.71 -8.69 -38.96
C ILE A 522 -7.47 -8.51 -40.46
N SER A 523 -6.23 -8.68 -40.95
CA SER A 523 -5.90 -8.54 -42.37
C SER A 523 -5.65 -9.83 -43.12
N CYS A 524 -5.72 -10.99 -42.47
CA CYS A 524 -5.42 -12.27 -43.10
C CYS A 524 -6.34 -12.60 -44.28
N ASP A 525 -7.61 -12.20 -44.18
CA ASP A 525 -8.65 -12.49 -45.18
C ASP A 525 -8.85 -11.34 -46.18
N ILE A 526 -8.02 -10.29 -46.11
CA ILE A 526 -8.14 -9.11 -46.96
C ILE A 526 -7.22 -9.25 -48.17
N ASP A 527 -7.82 -9.53 -49.33
CA ASP A 527 -7.12 -9.54 -50.63
C ASP A 527 -7.05 -8.13 -51.24
N GLN A 528 -6.37 -7.22 -50.53
CA GLN A 528 -6.09 -5.87 -51.01
C GLN A 528 -4.59 -5.61 -51.00
N THR A 529 -4.13 -4.78 -51.93
CA THR A 529 -2.75 -4.29 -51.95
C THR A 529 -2.56 -3.17 -50.94
N CYS A 530 -1.36 -3.09 -50.37
CA CYS A 530 -1.05 -2.05 -49.40
C CYS A 530 -1.02 -0.67 -50.09
N ILE A 531 -1.80 0.28 -49.56
CA ILE A 531 -1.89 1.67 -50.08
C ILE A 531 -0.50 2.32 -50.19
N TYR A 532 0.40 2.03 -49.26
CA TYR A 532 1.76 2.61 -49.22
C TYR A 532 2.78 1.80 -50.02
N GLU A 533 2.52 0.52 -50.26
CA GLU A 533 3.44 -0.40 -50.95
C GLU A 533 2.62 -1.27 -51.91
N PRO A 534 2.27 -0.76 -53.11
CA PRO A 534 1.33 -1.42 -54.02
C PRO A 534 1.76 -2.82 -54.48
N HIS A 535 3.05 -3.12 -54.36
CA HIS A 535 3.67 -4.39 -54.73
C HIS A 535 3.49 -5.49 -53.66
N ARG A 536 2.92 -5.19 -52.49
CA ARG A 536 2.66 -6.14 -51.41
C ARG A 536 1.16 -6.22 -51.09
N GLN A 537 0.68 -7.43 -50.85
CA GLN A 537 -0.64 -7.62 -50.26
C GLN A 537 -0.61 -7.28 -48.77
N ILE A 538 -1.71 -6.73 -48.25
CA ILE A 538 -1.84 -6.39 -46.82
C ILE A 538 -1.73 -7.66 -45.95
N SER A 539 -2.30 -8.78 -46.41
CA SER A 539 -2.23 -10.09 -45.75
C SER A 539 -0.81 -10.65 -45.61
N GLN A 540 0.16 -10.16 -46.40
CA GLN A 540 1.56 -10.60 -46.36
C GLN A 540 2.44 -9.75 -45.42
N LEU A 541 1.89 -8.69 -44.83
CA LEU A 541 2.64 -7.81 -43.93
C LEU A 541 2.91 -8.48 -42.59
N LYS A 542 4.12 -8.30 -42.05
CA LYS A 542 4.47 -8.80 -40.72
C LYS A 542 3.99 -7.83 -39.64
N PRO A 543 3.95 -8.25 -38.35
CA PRO A 543 3.52 -7.38 -37.25
C PRO A 543 4.22 -6.02 -37.23
N TYR A 544 5.55 -6.01 -37.43
CA TYR A 544 6.31 -4.76 -37.44
C TYR A 544 6.08 -3.91 -38.68
N ASP A 545 5.74 -4.52 -39.83
CA ASP A 545 5.41 -3.76 -41.04
C ASP A 545 4.10 -2.97 -40.82
N HIS A 546 3.09 -3.58 -40.20
CA HIS A 546 1.88 -2.86 -39.82
C HIS A 546 2.18 -1.68 -38.89
N LEU A 547 3.04 -1.85 -37.88
CA LEU A 547 3.37 -0.77 -36.94
C LEU A 547 3.98 0.45 -37.63
N GLN A 548 4.82 0.27 -38.66
CA GLN A 548 5.41 1.39 -39.39
C GLN A 548 4.39 2.33 -40.03
N ARG A 549 3.12 1.90 -40.15
CA ARG A 549 2.04 2.61 -40.84
C ARG A 549 1.08 3.36 -39.91
N PHE A 550 1.13 3.13 -38.59
CA PHE A 550 0.25 3.82 -37.64
C PHE A 550 0.83 4.00 -36.22
N TYR A 551 1.89 3.30 -35.84
CA TYR A 551 2.42 3.35 -34.48
C TYR A 551 3.53 4.39 -34.33
N ARG A 552 3.45 5.18 -33.25
CA ARG A 552 4.43 6.22 -32.91
C ARG A 552 4.87 6.09 -31.46
N LEU A 553 6.16 6.32 -31.20
CA LEU A 553 6.69 6.35 -29.85
C LEU A 553 6.53 7.73 -29.20
N CYS A 554 6.26 7.74 -27.90
CA CYS A 554 6.19 8.96 -27.11
C CYS A 554 7.56 9.66 -27.04
N VAL A 555 7.67 10.83 -27.67
CA VAL A 555 8.93 11.58 -27.76
C VAL A 555 9.37 12.09 -26.39
N ALA A 556 8.43 12.43 -25.49
CA ALA A 556 8.77 12.87 -24.13
C ALA A 556 9.46 11.76 -23.33
N HIS A 557 8.93 10.53 -23.37
CA HIS A 557 9.54 9.39 -22.70
C HIS A 557 10.89 9.03 -23.31
N PHE A 558 10.98 9.05 -24.65
CA PHE A 558 12.26 8.87 -25.35
C PHE A 558 13.32 9.88 -24.88
N GLN A 559 12.97 11.17 -24.81
CA GLN A 559 13.89 12.22 -24.36
C GLN A 559 14.30 12.04 -22.89
N ARG A 560 13.37 11.69 -22.00
CA ARG A 560 13.68 11.40 -20.58
C ARG A 560 14.64 10.22 -20.45
N ASN A 561 14.41 9.13 -21.19
CA ASN A 561 15.29 7.97 -21.20
C ASN A 561 16.69 8.32 -21.72
N LEU A 562 16.79 9.17 -22.75
CA LEU A 562 18.08 9.68 -23.21
C LEU A 562 18.76 10.62 -22.20
N HIS A 563 17.99 11.42 -21.45
CA HIS A 563 18.54 12.29 -20.41
C HIS A 563 19.28 11.52 -19.31
N MET A 564 18.84 10.30 -18.99
CA MET A 564 19.55 9.43 -18.05
C MET A 564 20.94 9.00 -18.56
N LEU A 565 21.15 8.99 -19.88
CA LEU A 565 22.42 8.67 -20.51
C LEU A 565 23.33 9.89 -20.66
N LYS A 566 22.78 11.11 -20.59
CA LYS A 566 23.50 12.38 -20.74
C LYS A 566 24.79 12.49 -19.89
N PRO A 567 24.84 12.07 -18.60
CA PRO A 567 26.08 12.15 -17.82
C PRO A 567 27.14 11.11 -18.22
N ILE A 568 26.79 10.11 -19.03
CA ILE A 568 27.65 8.97 -19.34
C ILE A 568 28.21 9.03 -20.77
N ILE A 569 27.44 9.54 -21.72
CA ILE A 569 27.81 9.55 -23.14
C ILE A 569 28.36 10.93 -23.56
N PRO A 570 29.23 10.98 -24.59
CA PRO A 570 29.68 12.25 -25.17
C PRO A 570 28.50 13.13 -25.62
N PHE A 571 28.65 14.45 -25.47
CA PHE A 571 27.58 15.40 -25.80
C PHE A 571 27.14 15.31 -27.27
N ASP A 572 28.08 15.11 -28.19
CA ASP A 572 27.76 14.97 -29.62
C ASP A 572 27.00 13.68 -29.91
N ALA A 573 27.33 12.57 -29.22
CA ALA A 573 26.57 11.32 -29.30
C ALA A 573 25.15 11.51 -28.78
N TYR A 574 24.98 12.21 -27.65
CA TYR A 574 23.67 12.57 -27.11
C TYR A 574 22.85 13.42 -28.10
N LYS A 575 23.47 14.42 -28.75
CA LYS A 575 22.83 15.27 -29.75
C LYS A 575 22.40 14.47 -30.99
N ALA A 576 23.27 13.58 -31.48
CA ALA A 576 22.96 12.68 -32.59
C ALA A 576 21.84 11.69 -32.25
N MET A 577 21.84 11.10 -31.06
CA MET A 577 20.74 10.24 -30.61
C MET A 577 19.42 11.00 -30.52
N ARG A 578 19.46 12.25 -30.04
CA ARG A 578 18.28 13.12 -29.93
C ARG A 578 17.73 13.54 -31.30
N SER A 579 18.57 13.72 -32.33
CA SER A 579 18.14 14.13 -33.67
C SER A 579 17.31 13.07 -34.40
N LEU A 580 17.37 11.81 -33.97
CA LEU A 580 16.58 10.72 -34.54
C LEU A 580 15.07 10.89 -34.32
N ALA A 581 14.63 11.69 -33.34
CA ALA A 581 13.21 12.00 -33.15
C ALA A 581 12.82 13.25 -33.95
N SER A 582 12.61 13.08 -35.25
CA SER A 582 12.30 14.17 -36.19
C SER A 582 11.19 13.80 -37.19
N SER A 583 10.44 14.81 -37.63
CA SER A 583 9.57 14.70 -38.80
C SER A 583 10.23 15.17 -40.10
N GLU A 584 11.40 15.80 -40.01
CA GLU A 584 12.14 16.32 -41.16
C GLU A 584 13.24 15.34 -41.57
N PRO A 585 13.52 15.21 -42.89
CA PRO A 585 14.60 14.37 -43.39
C PRO A 585 15.95 14.77 -42.80
N HIS A 586 16.69 13.78 -42.29
CA HIS A 586 18.06 13.96 -41.85
C HIS A 586 18.98 14.14 -43.09
N PRO A 587 19.94 15.08 -43.08
CA PRO A 587 20.87 15.28 -44.20
C PRO A 587 21.63 14.01 -44.59
N ASP A 588 22.15 13.29 -43.59
CA ASP A 588 22.65 11.92 -43.76
C ASP A 588 22.32 11.08 -42.52
N ILE A 589 21.30 10.23 -42.64
CA ILE A 589 20.88 9.32 -41.57
C ILE A 589 21.91 8.20 -41.36
N LYS A 590 22.55 7.71 -42.43
CA LYS A 590 23.49 6.58 -42.34
C LYS A 590 24.76 7.00 -41.61
N ALA A 591 25.30 8.17 -41.95
CA ALA A 591 26.45 8.74 -41.23
C ALA A 591 26.13 8.94 -39.74
N THR A 592 24.93 9.43 -39.43
CA THR A 592 24.49 9.67 -38.03
C THR A 592 24.39 8.36 -37.25
N LEU A 593 23.81 7.32 -37.84
CA LEU A 593 23.75 5.99 -37.22
C LEU A 593 25.15 5.39 -37.00
N SER A 594 26.04 5.51 -37.99
CA SER A 594 27.44 5.06 -37.87
C SER A 594 28.19 5.82 -36.79
N PHE A 595 27.98 7.14 -36.70
CA PHE A 595 28.56 7.97 -35.64
C PHE A 595 28.10 7.51 -34.25
N ILE A 596 26.80 7.28 -34.06
CA ILE A 596 26.26 6.79 -32.78
C ILE A 596 26.88 5.43 -32.41
N ARG A 597 27.00 4.49 -33.38
CA ARG A 597 27.64 3.17 -33.15
C ARG A 597 29.09 3.28 -32.70
N ASN A 598 29.85 4.22 -33.25
CA ASN A 598 31.28 4.34 -33.01
C ASN A 598 31.63 5.28 -31.86
N SER A 599 30.68 6.08 -31.38
CA SER A 599 30.92 7.13 -30.39
C SER A 599 31.18 6.61 -28.97
N HIS A 600 30.36 5.69 -28.46
CA HIS A 600 30.45 5.21 -27.08
C HIS A 600 29.74 3.85 -26.91
N PRO A 601 30.27 2.90 -26.10
CA PRO A 601 29.67 1.56 -25.94
C PRO A 601 28.20 1.57 -25.52
N LYS A 602 27.80 2.44 -24.59
CA LYS A 602 26.38 2.58 -24.20
C LYS A 602 25.49 3.16 -25.31
N ALA A 603 26.02 4.06 -26.14
CA ALA A 603 25.29 4.62 -27.27
C ALA A 603 25.12 3.57 -28.39
N ALA A 604 26.17 2.78 -28.63
CA ALA A 604 26.15 1.64 -29.54
C ALA A 604 25.15 0.55 -29.08
N ALA A 605 25.18 0.17 -27.79
CA ALA A 605 24.25 -0.78 -27.21
C ALA A 605 22.80 -0.28 -27.27
N TRP A 606 22.58 1.00 -27.00
CA TRP A 606 21.27 1.64 -27.15
C TRP A 606 20.77 1.56 -28.60
N LEU A 607 21.61 1.91 -29.57
CA LEU A 607 21.22 1.85 -30.98
C LEU A 607 20.98 0.42 -31.45
N LYS A 608 21.78 -0.54 -30.96
CA LYS A 608 21.57 -1.97 -31.22
C LYS A 608 20.21 -2.44 -30.72
N ASP A 609 19.80 -2.08 -29.50
CA ASP A 609 18.45 -2.37 -28.98
C ASP A 609 17.34 -1.76 -29.86
N LYS A 610 17.54 -0.54 -30.37
CA LYS A 610 16.56 0.15 -31.24
C LYS A 610 16.47 -0.38 -32.66
N VAL A 611 17.48 -1.09 -33.14
CA VAL A 611 17.49 -1.66 -34.50
C VAL A 611 17.14 -3.16 -34.45
N ASP A 612 17.76 -3.91 -33.55
CA ASP A 612 17.67 -5.37 -33.53
C ASP A 612 16.50 -5.85 -32.66
N SER A 613 16.39 -5.32 -31.44
CA SER A 613 15.37 -5.77 -30.47
C SER A 613 14.02 -5.09 -30.68
N THR A 614 14.00 -3.88 -31.24
CA THR A 614 12.78 -3.10 -31.51
C THR A 614 12.75 -2.48 -32.90
N PRO A 615 12.59 -3.28 -33.97
CA PRO A 615 12.65 -2.77 -35.35
C PRO A 615 11.64 -1.66 -35.67
N PHE A 616 10.55 -1.56 -34.91
CA PHE A 616 9.54 -0.52 -35.05
C PHE A 616 9.91 0.81 -34.36
N ALA A 617 10.97 0.86 -33.56
CA ALA A 617 11.30 2.04 -32.76
C ALA A 617 11.80 3.22 -33.60
N LEU A 618 12.69 2.97 -34.56
CA LEU A 618 13.19 4.03 -35.45
C LEU A 618 12.07 4.59 -36.36
N PRO A 619 11.28 3.77 -37.08
CA PRO A 619 10.08 4.25 -37.78
C PRO A 619 9.08 4.95 -36.85
N GLY A 620 8.93 4.49 -35.61
CA GLY A 620 8.05 5.12 -34.61
C GLY A 620 8.54 6.47 -34.08
N LEU A 621 9.80 6.86 -34.32
CA LEU A 621 10.40 8.13 -33.87
C LEU A 621 10.71 9.09 -35.03
N TYR A 622 10.99 8.53 -36.21
CA TYR A 622 11.47 9.26 -37.38
C TYR A 622 10.50 9.10 -38.55
N GLN A 623 9.76 10.18 -38.88
CA GLN A 623 8.69 10.13 -39.89
C GLN A 623 9.16 9.67 -41.27
N PRO A 624 10.32 10.08 -41.80
CA PRO A 624 10.76 9.62 -43.11
C PRO A 624 11.09 8.13 -43.20
N ALA A 625 11.30 7.45 -42.07
CA ALA A 625 11.39 5.98 -42.01
C ALA A 625 10.03 5.31 -41.70
N SER A 626 8.98 6.09 -41.50
CA SER A 626 7.60 5.63 -41.29
C SER A 626 6.79 5.78 -42.58
N PHE A 627 5.79 4.92 -42.74
CA PHE A 627 4.78 5.06 -43.79
C PHE A 627 3.59 5.92 -43.35
N ILE A 628 3.60 6.46 -42.13
CA ILE A 628 2.56 7.40 -41.67
C ILE A 628 2.66 8.70 -42.47
N PRO A 629 1.59 9.15 -43.15
CA PRO A 629 1.58 10.43 -43.87
C PRO A 629 1.95 11.61 -42.96
N LEU A 630 2.74 12.56 -43.47
CA LEU A 630 3.27 13.68 -42.68
C LEU A 630 2.18 14.48 -41.96
N ALA A 631 1.02 14.70 -42.60
CA ALA A 631 -0.11 15.38 -41.99
C ALA A 631 -0.66 14.61 -40.77
N ILE A 632 -0.79 13.28 -40.88
CA ILE A 632 -1.24 12.41 -39.77
C ILE A 632 -0.17 12.38 -38.68
N TRP A 633 1.11 12.29 -39.03
CA TRP A 633 2.21 12.32 -38.08
C TRP A 633 2.24 13.63 -37.25
N LYS A 634 2.05 14.78 -37.89
CA LYS A 634 2.00 16.09 -37.22
C LYS A 634 0.73 16.27 -36.38
N ALA A 635 -0.40 15.73 -36.82
CA ALA A 635 -1.66 15.75 -36.07
C ALA A 635 -1.68 14.77 -34.88
N CYS A 636 -0.87 13.72 -34.95
CA CYS A 636 -0.67 12.75 -33.88
C CYS A 636 0.03 13.42 -32.68
N PRO A 637 -0.42 13.18 -31.44
CA PRO A 637 0.24 13.73 -30.28
C PRO A 637 1.69 13.21 -30.19
N SER A 638 2.66 14.11 -30.06
CA SER A 638 4.07 13.72 -29.90
C SER A 638 4.40 13.20 -28.50
N THR A 639 3.45 13.32 -27.56
CA THR A 639 3.61 12.99 -26.15
C THR A 639 2.35 12.38 -25.59
N THR A 640 2.47 11.46 -24.64
CA THR A 640 1.38 10.92 -23.82
C THR A 640 1.06 11.83 -22.61
N ASN A 641 1.34 13.14 -22.72
CA ASN A 641 1.14 14.10 -21.63
C ASN A 641 -0.31 14.21 -21.16
N GLY A 642 -1.29 13.88 -22.02
CA GLY A 642 -2.71 13.73 -21.66
C GLY A 642 -2.87 12.61 -20.63
N ASN A 643 -2.41 11.40 -20.99
CA ASN A 643 -2.44 10.24 -20.10
C ASN A 643 -1.65 10.47 -18.81
N GLU A 644 -0.46 11.09 -18.88
CA GLU A 644 0.31 11.41 -17.67
C GLU A 644 -0.46 12.36 -16.73
N GLN A 645 -1.20 13.32 -17.28
CA GLN A 645 -2.06 14.21 -16.49
C GLN A 645 -3.27 13.45 -15.93
N ALA A 646 -3.89 12.59 -16.73
CA ALA A 646 -5.01 11.74 -16.28
C ALA A 646 -4.58 10.84 -15.12
N HIS A 647 -3.44 10.15 -15.25
CA HIS A 647 -2.85 9.36 -14.16
C HIS A 647 -2.51 10.21 -12.93
N ARG A 648 -1.90 11.40 -13.10
CA ARG A 648 -1.63 12.29 -11.95
C ARG A 648 -2.92 12.72 -11.25
N ASN A 649 -3.99 13.00 -11.99
CA ASN A 649 -5.29 13.33 -11.41
C ASN A 649 -5.87 12.12 -10.68
N ALA A 650 -5.84 10.94 -11.28
CA ALA A 650 -6.27 9.70 -10.65
C ALA A 650 -5.47 9.37 -9.38
N TYR A 651 -4.16 9.68 -9.34
CA TYR A 651 -3.31 9.49 -8.15
C TYR A 651 -3.67 10.43 -7.01
N ARG A 652 -4.20 11.63 -7.29
CA ARG A 652 -4.70 12.53 -6.24
C ARG A 652 -5.88 11.91 -5.50
N GLU A 653 -6.64 11.04 -6.15
CA GLU A 653 -7.71 10.28 -5.50
C GLU A 653 -7.20 9.09 -4.70
N GLY A 654 -5.92 8.71 -4.83
CA GLY A 654 -5.24 7.73 -4.00
C GLY A 654 -4.31 6.81 -4.79
N ILE A 655 -3.20 6.43 -4.14
CA ILE A 655 -2.24 5.43 -4.61
C ILE A 655 -2.25 4.21 -3.69
N ASN A 656 -1.80 3.06 -4.22
CA ASN A 656 -1.74 1.79 -3.50
C ASN A 656 -3.10 1.39 -2.89
N LEU A 657 -4.11 1.31 -3.75
CA LEU A 657 -5.49 0.93 -3.43
C LEU A 657 -5.69 -0.58 -3.59
N THR A 658 -6.69 -1.11 -2.91
CA THR A 658 -7.25 -2.44 -3.26
C THR A 658 -7.81 -2.42 -4.68
N LEU A 659 -7.83 -3.59 -5.35
CA LEU A 659 -8.26 -3.69 -6.75
C LEU A 659 -9.69 -3.16 -6.93
N LEU A 660 -10.61 -3.57 -6.07
CA LEU A 660 -12.00 -3.12 -6.12
C LEU A 660 -12.13 -1.60 -5.94
N ALA A 661 -11.36 -1.00 -5.03
CA ALA A 661 -11.36 0.45 -4.86
C ALA A 661 -10.74 1.19 -6.06
N GLY A 662 -9.73 0.60 -6.71
CA GLY A 662 -9.17 1.09 -7.97
C GLY A 662 -10.22 1.11 -9.09
N ILE A 663 -10.98 0.01 -9.24
CA ILE A 663 -12.08 -0.10 -10.22
C ILE A 663 -13.16 0.96 -9.95
N MET A 664 -13.63 1.07 -8.69
CA MET A 664 -14.70 2.00 -8.32
C MET A 664 -14.30 3.48 -8.49
N LYS A 665 -13.04 3.83 -8.15
CA LYS A 665 -12.53 5.19 -8.43
C LYS A 665 -12.39 5.45 -9.92
N GLY A 666 -11.90 4.48 -10.69
CA GLY A 666 -11.87 4.55 -12.15
C GLY A 666 -13.26 4.82 -12.71
N SER A 667 -14.25 4.05 -12.25
CA SER A 667 -15.66 4.19 -12.65
C SER A 667 -16.19 5.59 -12.42
N LYS A 668 -16.02 6.13 -11.20
CA LYS A 668 -16.47 7.48 -10.87
C LYS A 668 -15.79 8.54 -11.75
N TYR A 669 -14.47 8.44 -11.94
CA TYR A 669 -13.71 9.40 -12.74
C TYR A 669 -14.16 9.38 -14.21
N ASP A 670 -14.24 8.19 -14.81
CA ASP A 670 -14.59 8.01 -16.22
C ASP A 670 -16.06 8.41 -16.47
N GLN A 671 -17.00 8.06 -15.57
CA GLN A 671 -18.40 8.53 -15.65
C GLN A 671 -18.54 10.04 -15.53
N THR A 672 -17.80 10.67 -14.60
CA THR A 672 -17.82 12.14 -14.44
C THR A 672 -17.29 12.83 -15.71
N ALA A 673 -16.28 12.23 -16.36
CA ALA A 673 -15.79 12.74 -17.63
C ALA A 673 -16.84 12.64 -18.75
N MET A 674 -17.59 11.53 -18.84
CA MET A 674 -18.68 11.35 -19.81
C MET A 674 -19.84 12.33 -19.57
N VAL A 675 -20.31 12.47 -18.33
CA VAL A 675 -21.40 13.41 -18.00
C VAL A 675 -21.00 14.84 -18.34
N SER A 676 -19.74 15.19 -18.10
CA SER A 676 -19.24 16.50 -18.45
C SER A 676 -19.21 16.77 -19.96
N ILE A 677 -19.00 15.73 -20.78
CA ILE A 677 -19.09 15.84 -22.24
C ILE A 677 -20.54 16.12 -22.66
N ASP A 678 -21.52 15.47 -22.02
CA ASP A 678 -22.94 15.73 -22.29
C ASP A 678 -23.34 17.16 -21.95
N VAL A 679 -22.90 17.64 -20.79
CA VAL A 679 -23.21 19.00 -20.34
C VAL A 679 -22.63 20.03 -21.31
N HIS A 680 -21.43 19.80 -21.82
CA HIS A 680 -20.87 20.67 -22.86
C HIS A 680 -21.64 20.55 -24.18
N SER A 681 -21.98 19.33 -24.63
CA SER A 681 -22.77 19.13 -25.85
C SER A 681 -24.16 19.78 -25.78
N ALA A 682 -24.82 19.70 -24.62
CA ALA A 682 -26.18 20.20 -24.44
C ALA A 682 -26.25 21.70 -24.13
N PHE A 683 -25.30 22.22 -23.35
CA PHE A 683 -25.37 23.59 -22.81
C PHE A 683 -24.15 24.46 -23.15
N GLY A 684 -23.12 23.92 -23.80
CA GLY A 684 -21.87 24.65 -24.10
C GLY A 684 -21.00 24.92 -22.87
N ILE A 685 -21.27 24.29 -21.72
CA ILE A 685 -20.56 24.56 -20.46
C ILE A 685 -19.29 23.69 -20.36
N ASN A 686 -18.14 24.36 -20.29
CA ASN A 686 -16.83 23.72 -20.13
C ASN A 686 -16.51 23.35 -18.67
N THR A 687 -15.63 22.36 -18.47
CA THR A 687 -15.13 21.97 -17.12
C THR A 687 -14.20 23.00 -16.48
N ARG A 688 -13.72 23.94 -17.27
CA ARG A 688 -12.76 24.99 -16.89
C ARG A 688 -13.14 26.26 -17.62
N ASP A 689 -12.88 27.39 -16.98
CA ASP A 689 -13.16 28.71 -17.57
C ASP A 689 -12.35 28.97 -18.85
N ALA A 690 -11.12 28.44 -18.89
CA ALA A 690 -10.26 28.54 -20.07
C ALA A 690 -10.36 27.27 -20.93
N GLU A 691 -10.73 27.46 -22.19
CA GLU A 691 -10.72 26.41 -23.20
C GLU A 691 -9.30 25.91 -23.48
N ALA A 692 -9.16 24.60 -23.64
CA ALA A 692 -7.87 23.97 -23.95
C ALA A 692 -7.55 24.01 -25.45
N THR A 693 -7.71 25.18 -26.06
CA THR A 693 -7.45 25.41 -27.49
C THR A 693 -6.00 25.07 -27.84
N HIS A 694 -5.71 24.87 -29.13
CA HIS A 694 -4.33 24.67 -29.60
C HIS A 694 -3.42 25.84 -29.20
N ALA A 695 -3.90 27.09 -29.31
CA ALA A 695 -3.16 28.28 -28.94
C ALA A 695 -2.87 28.32 -27.43
N PHE A 696 -3.86 28.05 -26.58
CA PHE A 696 -3.68 28.04 -25.12
C PHE A 696 -2.67 26.97 -24.68
N ARG A 697 -2.76 25.77 -25.26
CA ARG A 697 -1.80 24.68 -24.99
C ARG A 697 -0.38 25.05 -25.44
N ALA A 698 -0.23 25.69 -26.59
CA ALA A 698 1.05 26.18 -27.08
C ALA A 698 1.64 27.26 -26.15
N ALA A 699 0.86 28.25 -25.76
CA ALA A 699 1.28 29.31 -24.83
C ALA A 699 1.76 28.74 -23.48
N ARG A 700 1.02 27.79 -22.91
CA ARG A 700 1.44 27.08 -21.69
C ARG A 700 2.72 26.28 -21.87
N ALA A 701 2.90 25.64 -23.03
CA ALA A 701 4.12 24.88 -23.32
C ALA A 701 5.35 25.80 -23.44
N VAL A 702 5.20 26.98 -24.04
CA VAL A 702 6.25 28.00 -24.13
C VAL A 702 6.60 28.54 -22.74
N SER A 703 5.59 28.96 -21.96
CA SER A 703 5.79 29.48 -20.60
C SER A 703 6.53 28.49 -19.69
N ARG A 704 6.16 27.20 -19.73
CA ARG A 704 6.85 26.15 -18.94
C ARG A 704 8.34 26.01 -19.28
N LYS A 705 8.72 26.21 -20.55
CA LYS A 705 10.12 26.13 -20.99
C LYS A 705 10.91 27.41 -20.73
N GLY A 706 10.25 28.57 -20.68
CA GLY A 706 10.90 29.83 -20.32
C GLY A 706 11.12 30.00 -18.80
N SER A 707 10.43 29.18 -17.99
CA SER A 707 10.51 29.21 -16.51
C SER A 707 11.44 28.13 -15.94
N SER A 708 12.04 27.29 -16.79
CA SER A 708 12.93 26.17 -16.45
C SER A 708 14.33 26.45 -16.97
#